data_AF-A0A078AHW8-F1
#
_entry.id   AF-A0A078AHW8-F1
#
_cell.length_a   1.000
_cell.length_b   1.000
_cell.length_c   1.000
_cell.angle_alpha   90.00
_cell.angle_beta   90.00
_cell.angle_gamma   90.00
#
_symmetry.space_group_name_H-M   'P 1'
#
loop_
_entity.id
_entity.type
_entity.pdbx_description
1 polymer ?
#
loop_
_entity_poly.entity_id
_entity_poly.type
_entity_poly.pdbx_seq_one_letter_code
_entity_poly.pdbx_strand_id
1 'polypeptide(L)'
;MKLLDPLSGYRITSQISFFQLGFTVAMSHLSFQDEFDPDNRDYAILFLIISHISFAVIDYGRVLLQKFRKTSIIITGTLNFVSTAAYQVVIFYAQVKYLNSEINEANFGSVEEFETKESRALNWLMIEIAVYYFQVGLTVIFLLLQIFLGLEIKCDKEKEMELEMIRQSKAVLSRRISRTPTPNQQLLEQQEQEEQKTPEQEQQQENKSKKLTEQEGEDSYDGGKDNNFSLEYQDFWSNLRQDQDFLALINDQLQQFLFYGIIFTVSLFVICVQDHEEYENKEFSYFYPILALTILFGILFLYTIIDLFTKYKEPECMKKYFLKVMLGLIFIDLTYMVVDLFIFGVQENLERYWIMTVVSIAISYIITEIIVRFLAKNDDHLQRQKDIMFAQDKEEKRTLIHPHSKQIDLEDDIYAITILSFNVLDKRRKIEVQLTIQSAQSVEEESISLSQEENLLQQPVQQVRPEVQRAPVTYVEASKNFSTCVIIFLIQMALIILMFIQLKSSDKNVELLFSVFLTRILCSFLLHMRLESEIYQAIQLFNYARLMVYYKDNRLSMLMVSGMQFVGAFFTEIINIYLIASQNTVADVLINYIALGVIAEIDNIYAKSLQHNTMRAMIADGVTLEYNEENPARPGYQKNKSLAKILYKIIRVYYESYYYYFMPFTVVGLTFLFIMF
;
A
#
# COMPACT_ATOMS: atom_id res chain seq x y z
N MET A 1 5.53 -2.20 11.82
CA MET A 1 4.27 -1.61 11.31
C MET A 1 3.85 -2.19 9.96
N LYS A 2 4.78 -2.67 9.11
CA LYS A 2 4.48 -3.32 7.81
C LYS A 2 3.53 -4.53 7.84
N LEU A 3 3.39 -5.18 9.00
CA LEU A 3 2.50 -6.34 9.21
C LEU A 3 1.01 -6.02 8.95
N LEU A 4 0.64 -4.74 8.91
CA LEU A 4 -0.74 -4.29 8.73
C LEU A 4 -1.03 -3.73 7.33
N ASP A 5 -0.01 -3.60 6.48
CA ASP A 5 -0.14 -2.91 5.20
C ASP A 5 -1.09 -3.63 4.22
N PRO A 6 -1.13 -4.98 4.15
CA PRO A 6 -2.14 -5.69 3.35
C PRO A 6 -3.58 -5.43 3.85
N LEU A 7 -3.76 -5.09 5.13
CA LEU A 7 -5.06 -4.72 5.68
C LEU A 7 -5.43 -3.26 5.39
N SER A 8 -4.48 -2.41 4.97
CA SER A 8 -4.75 -1.02 4.58
C SER A 8 -5.75 -0.95 3.42
N GLY A 9 -5.67 -1.89 2.46
CA GLY A 9 -6.65 -2.01 1.38
C GLY A 9 -8.10 -2.15 1.88
N TYR A 10 -8.30 -2.89 2.97
CA TYR A 10 -9.60 -3.10 3.60
C TYR A 10 -9.95 -2.07 4.67
N ARG A 11 -8.93 -1.45 5.24
CA ARG A 11 -9.12 -0.29 6.08
C ARG A 11 -9.90 0.75 5.30
N ILE A 12 -9.51 0.99 4.05
CA ILE A 12 -10.24 1.87 3.13
C ILE A 12 -11.66 1.38 2.89
N THR A 13 -11.87 0.07 2.74
CA THR A 13 -13.23 -0.44 2.48
C THR A 13 -14.19 -0.09 3.62
N SER A 14 -13.71 -0.28 4.85
CA SER A 14 -14.46 -0.01 6.08
C SER A 14 -14.51 1.47 6.52
N GLN A 15 -13.65 2.35 5.99
CA GLN A 15 -13.45 3.71 6.51
C GLN A 15 -14.39 4.78 5.95
N ILE A 16 -15.31 4.43 5.05
CA ILE A 16 -16.34 5.36 4.58
C ILE A 16 -17.46 5.40 5.64
N SER A 17 -17.27 6.22 6.69
CA SER A 17 -18.10 6.17 7.90
C SER A 17 -19.60 6.39 7.62
N PHE A 18 -19.95 7.23 6.65
CA PHE A 18 -21.35 7.47 6.28
C PHE A 18 -21.95 6.33 5.45
N PHE A 19 -21.14 5.50 4.77
CA PHE A 19 -21.61 4.23 4.18
C PHE A 19 -22.00 3.27 5.30
N GLN A 20 -21.11 3.08 6.27
CA GLN A 20 -21.35 2.21 7.43
C GLN A 20 -22.61 2.63 8.20
N LEU A 21 -22.79 3.94 8.42
CA LEU A 21 -24.02 4.46 9.00
C LEU A 21 -25.25 4.27 8.08
N GLY A 22 -25.09 4.42 6.76
CA GLY A 22 -26.14 4.17 5.78
C GLY A 22 -26.66 2.74 5.83
N PHE A 23 -25.77 1.75 5.81
CA PHE A 23 -26.12 0.33 5.97
C PHE A 23 -26.76 0.05 7.33
N THR A 24 -26.24 0.66 8.41
CA THR A 24 -26.84 0.56 9.74
C THR A 24 -28.30 1.03 9.74
N VAL A 25 -28.56 2.21 9.17
CA VAL A 25 -29.90 2.81 9.11
C VAL A 25 -30.83 1.96 8.25
N ALA A 26 -30.36 1.51 7.08
CA ALA A 26 -31.15 0.65 6.19
C ALA A 26 -31.51 -0.68 6.87
N MET A 27 -30.54 -1.40 7.44
CA MET A 27 -30.82 -2.67 8.11
C MET A 27 -31.68 -2.51 9.37
N SER A 28 -31.48 -1.44 10.14
CA SER A 28 -32.32 -1.17 11.31
C SER A 28 -33.77 -0.92 10.91
N HIS A 29 -33.98 -0.25 9.78
CA HIS A 29 -35.32 -0.02 9.23
C HIS A 29 -35.97 -1.33 8.75
N LEU A 30 -35.25 -2.14 7.97
CA LEU A 30 -35.75 -3.43 7.47
C LEU A 30 -36.02 -4.41 8.61
N SER A 31 -35.16 -4.45 9.64
CA SER A 31 -35.39 -5.23 10.85
C SER A 31 -36.59 -4.73 11.65
N PHE A 32 -36.82 -3.41 11.72
CA PHE A 32 -38.01 -2.85 12.37
C PHE A 32 -39.31 -3.18 11.63
N GLN A 33 -39.24 -3.34 10.30
CA GLN A 33 -40.37 -3.77 9.47
C GLN A 33 -40.61 -5.28 9.48
N ASP A 34 -39.82 -6.04 10.25
CA ASP A 34 -39.87 -7.51 10.30
C ASP A 34 -39.67 -8.16 8.91
N GLU A 35 -38.85 -7.55 8.05
CA GLU A 35 -38.59 -8.08 6.71
C GLU A 35 -37.64 -9.27 6.71
N PHE A 36 -36.70 -9.29 7.66
CA PHE A 36 -35.87 -10.44 7.98
C PHE A 36 -35.68 -10.51 9.48
N ASP A 37 -35.63 -11.73 10.02
CA ASP A 37 -35.26 -11.96 11.41
C ASP A 37 -33.73 -11.82 11.56
N PRO A 38 -33.21 -11.13 12.59
CA PRO A 38 -31.76 -11.02 12.82
C PRO A 38 -31.05 -12.37 12.95
N ASP A 39 -31.80 -13.38 13.38
CA ASP A 39 -31.35 -14.76 13.59
C ASP A 39 -31.30 -15.55 12.28
N ASN A 40 -31.90 -15.04 11.19
CA ASN A 40 -31.86 -15.67 9.87
C ASN A 40 -30.42 -15.84 9.38
N ARG A 41 -30.19 -16.95 8.66
CA ARG A 41 -28.88 -17.32 8.12
C ARG A 41 -27.80 -17.42 9.21
N ASP A 42 -28.17 -18.03 10.34
CA ASP A 42 -27.29 -18.25 11.50
C ASP A 42 -26.67 -16.94 12.02
N TYR A 43 -27.48 -15.92 12.27
CA TYR A 43 -27.03 -14.62 12.80
C TYR A 43 -26.09 -13.81 11.89
N ALA A 44 -25.94 -14.16 10.61
CA ALA A 44 -25.07 -13.43 9.68
C ALA A 44 -25.48 -11.96 9.55
N ILE A 45 -26.80 -11.71 9.43
CA ILE A 45 -27.36 -10.37 9.35
C ILE A 45 -27.14 -9.61 10.65
N LEU A 46 -27.40 -10.24 11.81
CA LEU A 46 -27.15 -9.62 13.11
C LEU A 46 -25.67 -9.19 13.26
N PHE A 47 -24.73 -10.05 12.88
CA PHE A 47 -23.31 -9.71 12.95
C PHE A 47 -22.93 -8.57 12.02
N LEU A 48 -23.52 -8.49 10.82
CA LEU A 48 -23.35 -7.35 9.92
C LEU A 48 -23.85 -6.06 10.59
N ILE A 49 -25.08 -6.05 11.11
CA ILE A 49 -25.64 -4.88 11.82
C ILE A 49 -24.73 -4.42 12.96
N ILE A 50 -24.31 -5.35 13.83
CA ILE A 50 -23.41 -5.05 14.95
C ILE A 50 -22.08 -4.49 14.44
N SER A 51 -21.54 -5.06 13.36
CA SER A 51 -20.31 -4.57 12.74
C SER A 51 -20.49 -3.13 12.29
N HIS A 52 -21.44 -2.83 11.40
CA HIS A 52 -21.65 -1.47 10.87
C HIS A 52 -21.89 -0.43 11.98
N ILE A 53 -22.66 -0.78 13.02
CA ILE A 53 -22.84 0.07 14.22
C ILE A 53 -21.50 0.32 14.90
N SER A 54 -20.73 -0.73 15.16
CA SER A 54 -19.44 -0.64 15.84
C SER A 54 -18.46 0.25 15.07
N PHE A 55 -18.43 0.14 13.74
CA PHE A 55 -17.61 1.01 12.89
C PHE A 55 -18.02 2.47 12.95
N ALA A 56 -19.31 2.73 12.77
CA ALA A 56 -19.83 4.09 12.87
C ALA A 56 -19.45 4.70 14.23
N VAL A 57 -19.68 3.96 15.33
CA VAL A 57 -19.34 4.40 16.70
C VAL A 57 -17.84 4.66 16.86
N ILE A 58 -16.98 3.78 16.37
CA ILE A 58 -15.52 3.91 16.50
C ILE A 58 -15.01 5.09 15.67
N ASP A 59 -15.52 5.29 14.46
CA ASP A 59 -15.12 6.41 13.61
C ASP A 59 -15.58 7.77 14.17
N TYR A 60 -16.84 7.90 14.58
CA TYR A 60 -17.31 9.13 15.25
C TYR A 60 -16.62 9.33 16.59
N GLY A 61 -16.38 8.24 17.33
CA GLY A 61 -15.59 8.23 18.56
C GLY A 61 -14.18 8.77 18.32
N ARG A 62 -13.52 8.39 17.22
CA ARG A 62 -12.21 8.91 16.83
C ARG A 62 -12.25 10.42 16.55
N VAL A 63 -13.24 10.90 15.79
CA VAL A 63 -13.42 12.35 15.53
C VAL A 63 -13.65 13.11 16.84
N LEU A 64 -14.46 12.55 17.74
CA LEU A 64 -14.69 13.13 19.08
C LEU A 64 -13.41 13.11 19.93
N LEU A 65 -12.64 12.03 19.91
CA LEU A 65 -11.40 11.89 20.66
C LEU A 65 -10.32 12.86 20.17
N GLN A 66 -10.21 13.10 18.87
CA GLN A 66 -9.29 14.09 18.29
C GLN A 66 -9.50 15.48 18.91
N LYS A 67 -10.75 15.86 19.21
CA LYS A 67 -11.07 17.12 19.91
C LYS A 67 -10.41 17.22 21.29
N PHE A 68 -10.22 16.11 21.98
CA PHE A 68 -9.64 16.10 23.33
C PHE A 68 -8.11 16.13 23.35
N ARG A 69 -7.43 16.18 22.19
CA ARG A 69 -5.95 16.24 22.03
C ARG A 69 -5.17 15.18 22.80
N LYS A 70 -5.82 14.14 23.31
CA LYS A 70 -5.24 13.09 24.16
C LYS A 70 -5.24 11.72 23.52
N THR A 71 -5.57 11.63 22.23
CA THR A 71 -5.66 10.34 21.57
C THR A 71 -4.26 9.79 21.35
N SER A 72 -3.93 8.73 22.09
CA SER A 72 -2.75 7.93 21.78
C SER A 72 -2.92 7.37 20.36
N ILE A 73 -1.93 7.63 19.51
CA ILE A 73 -1.84 7.08 18.14
C ILE A 73 -2.03 5.56 18.17
N ILE A 74 -1.52 4.90 19.22
CA ILE A 74 -1.62 3.45 19.42
C ILE A 74 -3.08 3.02 19.61
N ILE A 75 -3.89 3.75 20.39
CA ILE A 75 -5.30 3.41 20.62
C ILE A 75 -6.08 3.53 19.32
N THR A 76 -5.92 4.65 18.61
CA THR A 76 -6.61 4.87 17.32
C THR A 76 -6.21 3.82 16.29
N GLY A 77 -4.91 3.53 16.18
CA GLY A 77 -4.41 2.49 15.27
C GLY A 77 -4.96 1.11 15.60
N THR A 78 -4.96 0.75 16.89
CA THR A 78 -5.45 -0.56 17.37
C THR A 78 -6.96 -0.71 17.15
N LEU A 79 -7.75 0.32 17.48
CA LEU A 79 -9.20 0.28 17.27
C LEU A 79 -9.55 0.17 15.79
N ASN A 80 -8.87 0.92 14.92
CA ASN A 80 -9.07 0.82 13.48
C ASN A 80 -8.75 -0.59 12.98
N PHE A 81 -7.61 -1.15 13.41
CA PHE A 81 -7.22 -2.50 13.04
C PHE A 81 -8.23 -3.55 13.49
N VAL A 82 -8.61 -3.56 14.78
CA VAL A 82 -9.56 -4.53 15.34
C VAL A 82 -10.91 -4.42 14.66
N SER A 83 -11.38 -3.20 14.39
CA SER A 83 -12.62 -2.99 13.68
C SER A 83 -12.51 -3.58 12.28
N THR A 84 -11.55 -3.12 11.46
CA THR A 84 -11.36 -3.59 10.09
C THR A 84 -11.28 -5.12 10.02
N ALA A 85 -10.49 -5.75 10.90
CA ALA A 85 -10.41 -7.20 10.99
C ALA A 85 -11.76 -7.86 11.33
N ALA A 86 -12.53 -7.29 12.26
CA ALA A 86 -13.87 -7.78 12.61
C ALA A 86 -14.83 -7.68 11.41
N TYR A 87 -14.85 -6.56 10.66
CA TYR A 87 -15.69 -6.48 9.45
C TYR A 87 -15.35 -7.55 8.43
N GLN A 88 -14.06 -7.79 8.21
CA GLN A 88 -13.62 -8.84 7.28
C GLN A 88 -14.18 -10.19 7.70
N VAL A 89 -14.02 -10.55 8.97
CA VAL A 89 -14.54 -11.82 9.51
C VAL A 89 -16.06 -11.90 9.35
N VAL A 90 -16.79 -10.81 9.60
CA VAL A 90 -18.24 -10.77 9.48
C VAL A 90 -18.71 -10.87 8.02
N ILE A 91 -18.09 -10.15 7.09
CA ILE A 91 -18.40 -10.24 5.65
C ILE A 91 -18.12 -11.65 5.14
N PHE A 92 -16.99 -12.24 5.55
CA PHE A 92 -16.65 -13.62 5.23
C PHE A 92 -17.64 -14.64 5.78
N TYR A 93 -18.09 -14.44 7.02
CA TYR A 93 -19.15 -15.25 7.59
C TYR A 93 -20.45 -15.13 6.80
N ALA A 94 -20.85 -13.90 6.48
CA ALA A 94 -22.02 -13.61 5.65
C ALA A 94 -21.94 -14.28 4.27
N GLN A 95 -20.77 -14.28 3.62
CA GLN A 95 -20.57 -14.96 2.35
C GLN A 95 -20.69 -16.48 2.45
N VAL A 96 -20.10 -17.09 3.49
CA VAL A 96 -20.22 -18.53 3.75
C VAL A 96 -21.69 -18.91 3.92
N LYS A 97 -22.47 -18.09 4.62
CA LYS A 97 -23.91 -18.32 4.83
C LYS A 97 -24.74 -18.05 3.59
N TYR A 98 -24.34 -17.10 2.75
CA TYR A 98 -24.94 -16.88 1.44
C TYR A 98 -24.73 -18.08 0.50
N LEU A 99 -23.55 -18.71 0.51
CA LEU A 99 -23.29 -19.89 -0.33
C LEU A 99 -23.97 -21.16 0.16
N ASN A 100 -23.99 -21.37 1.48
CA ASN A 100 -24.56 -22.58 2.07
C ASN A 100 -26.10 -22.56 2.12
N SER A 101 -26.73 -21.61 1.44
CA SER A 101 -28.19 -21.51 1.34
C SER A 101 -28.76 -22.50 0.33
N GLU A 102 -28.54 -23.80 0.54
CA GLU A 102 -29.48 -24.77 -0.02
C GLU A 102 -30.77 -24.63 0.78
N ILE A 103 -31.87 -24.32 0.10
CA ILE A 103 -33.20 -24.18 0.70
C ILE A 103 -33.57 -25.56 1.26
N ASN A 104 -33.44 -25.73 2.57
CA ASN A 104 -33.86 -26.95 3.25
C ASN A 104 -35.39 -26.93 3.38
N GLU A 105 -36.09 -27.34 2.33
CA GLU A 105 -37.57 -27.37 2.23
C GLU A 105 -38.25 -28.24 3.30
N ALA A 106 -37.50 -29.06 4.05
CA ALA A 106 -38.07 -30.19 4.80
C ALA A 106 -38.68 -29.89 6.18
N ASN A 107 -38.58 -28.68 6.76
CA ASN A 107 -38.81 -28.50 8.20
C ASN A 107 -39.82 -27.42 8.66
N PHE A 108 -40.57 -26.73 7.79
CA PHE A 108 -41.40 -25.60 8.24
C PHE A 108 -42.89 -25.68 7.84
N GLY A 109 -43.76 -25.35 8.81
CA GLY A 109 -45.23 -25.52 8.74
C GLY A 109 -46.00 -24.38 8.09
N SER A 110 -45.34 -23.27 7.73
CA SER A 110 -45.87 -22.18 6.90
C SER A 110 -44.80 -21.75 5.90
N VAL A 111 -44.68 -22.55 4.84
CA VAL A 111 -43.57 -22.52 3.88
C VAL A 111 -43.39 -21.12 3.25
N GLU A 112 -44.48 -20.43 2.92
CA GLU A 112 -44.45 -19.17 2.15
C GLU A 112 -43.87 -17.96 2.91
N GLU A 113 -44.21 -17.77 4.19
CA GLU A 113 -43.69 -16.62 4.98
C GLU A 113 -42.20 -16.78 5.30
N PHE A 114 -41.76 -18.01 5.53
CA PHE A 114 -40.35 -18.30 5.78
C PHE A 114 -39.52 -18.13 4.51
N GLU A 115 -39.97 -18.68 3.38
CA GLU A 115 -39.30 -18.56 2.09
C GLU A 115 -39.14 -17.10 1.65
N THR A 116 -40.15 -16.26 1.90
CA THR A 116 -40.06 -14.82 1.61
C THR A 116 -39.01 -14.15 2.49
N LYS A 117 -39.09 -14.24 3.83
CA LYS A 117 -38.06 -13.64 4.72
C LYS A 117 -36.64 -14.14 4.41
N GLU A 118 -36.49 -15.41 4.05
CA GLU A 118 -35.22 -16.01 3.69
C GLU A 118 -34.67 -15.49 2.35
N SER A 119 -35.52 -15.33 1.34
CA SER A 119 -35.18 -14.73 0.05
C SER A 119 -34.77 -13.26 0.20
N ARG A 120 -35.51 -12.50 1.03
CA ARG A 120 -35.16 -11.10 1.36
C ARG A 120 -33.80 -10.98 2.03
N ALA A 121 -33.52 -11.86 2.99
CA ALA A 121 -32.21 -11.95 3.63
C ALA A 121 -31.09 -12.24 2.61
N LEU A 122 -31.31 -13.15 1.65
CA LEU A 122 -30.34 -13.43 0.58
C LEU A 122 -30.08 -12.24 -0.33
N ASN A 123 -31.14 -11.56 -0.79
CA ASN A 123 -31.01 -10.38 -1.63
C ASN A 123 -30.22 -9.27 -0.94
N TRP A 124 -30.45 -9.08 0.37
CA TRP A 124 -29.69 -8.13 1.17
C TRP A 124 -28.21 -8.53 1.28
N LEU A 125 -27.92 -9.79 1.63
CA LEU A 125 -26.55 -10.30 1.69
C LEU A 125 -25.82 -10.14 0.35
N MET A 126 -26.52 -10.38 -0.77
CA MET A 126 -25.97 -10.19 -2.11
C MET A 126 -25.55 -8.74 -2.37
N ILE A 127 -26.35 -7.74 -1.97
CA ILE A 127 -26.00 -6.31 -2.10
C ILE A 127 -24.76 -5.98 -1.27
N GLU A 128 -24.73 -6.39 0.00
CA GLU A 128 -23.60 -6.11 0.89
C GLU A 128 -22.30 -6.72 0.37
N ILE A 129 -22.36 -7.99 -0.06
CA ILE A 129 -21.23 -8.71 -0.64
C ILE A 129 -20.77 -8.03 -1.95
N ALA A 130 -21.71 -7.62 -2.80
CA ALA A 130 -21.41 -6.91 -4.04
C ALA A 130 -20.72 -5.58 -3.77
N VAL A 131 -21.26 -4.76 -2.86
CA VAL A 131 -20.67 -3.46 -2.46
C VAL A 131 -19.23 -3.63 -2.00
N TYR A 132 -18.99 -4.63 -1.14
CA TYR A 132 -17.65 -4.95 -0.65
C TYR A 132 -16.67 -5.30 -1.79
N TYR A 133 -17.04 -6.18 -2.72
CA TYR A 133 -16.15 -6.57 -3.82
C TYR A 133 -15.97 -5.47 -4.88
N PHE A 134 -17.02 -4.68 -5.17
CA PHE A 134 -16.88 -3.52 -6.03
C PHE A 134 -15.94 -2.48 -5.44
N GLN A 135 -15.97 -2.29 -4.12
CA GLN A 135 -15.04 -1.39 -3.44
C GLN A 135 -13.58 -1.85 -3.55
N VAL A 136 -13.33 -3.15 -3.38
CA VAL A 136 -12.00 -3.75 -3.62
C VAL A 136 -11.57 -3.54 -5.08
N GLY A 137 -12.43 -3.90 -6.05
CA GLY A 137 -12.14 -3.75 -7.48
C GLY A 137 -11.88 -2.30 -7.89
N LEU A 138 -12.67 -1.36 -7.38
CA LEU A 138 -12.47 0.07 -7.62
C LEU A 138 -11.16 0.58 -7.01
N THR A 139 -10.74 0.06 -5.85
CA THR A 139 -9.44 0.42 -5.26
C THR A 139 -8.28 -0.06 -6.13
N VAL A 140 -8.37 -1.27 -6.69
CA VAL A 140 -7.39 -1.77 -7.68
C VAL A 140 -7.39 -0.88 -8.93
N ILE A 141 -8.56 -0.50 -9.46
CA ILE A 141 -8.67 0.42 -10.60
C ILE A 141 -8.06 1.78 -10.29
N PHE A 142 -8.30 2.32 -9.08
CA PHE A 142 -7.71 3.57 -8.64
C PHE A 142 -6.18 3.49 -8.66
N LEU A 143 -5.59 2.42 -8.13
CA LEU A 143 -4.14 2.23 -8.12
C LEU A 143 -3.57 2.06 -9.53
N LEU A 144 -4.28 1.35 -10.42
CA LEU A 144 -3.90 1.25 -11.83
C LEU A 144 -3.90 2.63 -12.50
N LEU A 145 -4.96 3.42 -12.32
CA LEU A 145 -5.05 4.79 -12.83
C LEU A 145 -3.92 5.67 -12.29
N GLN A 146 -3.60 5.53 -11.00
CA GLN A 146 -2.47 6.21 -10.38
C GLN A 146 -1.15 5.92 -11.10
N ILE A 147 -0.87 4.66 -11.41
CA ILE A 147 0.41 4.28 -12.03
C ILE A 147 0.50 4.75 -13.50
N PHE A 148 -0.62 4.73 -14.24
CA PHE A 148 -0.62 5.11 -15.66
C PHE A 148 -0.75 6.61 -15.90
N LEU A 149 -1.55 7.31 -15.10
CA LEU A 149 -1.89 8.72 -15.31
C LEU A 149 -1.20 9.65 -14.31
N GLY A 150 -0.88 9.16 -13.11
CA GLY A 150 -0.39 9.96 -12.00
C GLY A 150 -1.52 10.72 -11.30
N LEU A 151 -1.55 10.63 -9.98
CA LEU A 151 -2.52 11.24 -9.10
C LEU A 151 -2.04 12.66 -8.85
N GLU A 152 -2.90 13.60 -9.18
CA GLU A 152 -2.65 15.01 -9.05
C GLU A 152 -3.23 15.48 -7.72
N ILE A 153 -2.34 15.76 -6.77
CA ILE A 153 -2.72 16.22 -5.44
C ILE A 153 -2.65 17.74 -5.42
N LYS A 154 -3.72 18.35 -4.91
CA LYS A 154 -3.81 19.80 -4.72
C LYS A 154 -2.81 20.22 -3.66
N CYS A 155 -1.91 21.12 -4.04
CA CYS A 155 -0.95 21.71 -3.14
C CYS A 155 -1.33 23.17 -2.87
N ASP A 156 -1.44 23.49 -1.59
CA ASP A 156 -1.60 24.85 -1.10
C ASP A 156 -0.26 25.58 -1.19
N LYS A 157 -0.11 26.41 -2.23
CA LYS A 157 1.13 27.16 -2.49
C LYS A 157 1.54 28.05 -1.33
N GLU A 158 0.56 28.61 -0.61
CA GLU A 158 0.84 29.57 0.45
C GLU A 158 1.50 28.86 1.63
N LYS A 159 0.98 27.71 2.02
CA LYS A 159 1.61 26.84 3.02
C LYS A 159 2.95 26.30 2.57
N GLU A 160 3.06 25.89 1.31
CA GLU A 160 4.33 25.38 0.81
C GLU A 160 5.42 26.46 0.88
N MET A 161 5.09 27.69 0.49
CA MET A 161 6.00 28.83 0.60
C MET A 161 6.35 29.12 2.07
N GLU A 162 5.40 29.03 2.99
CA GLU A 162 5.65 29.16 4.44
C GLU A 162 6.59 28.06 4.96
N LEU A 163 6.34 26.81 4.59
CA LEU A 163 7.18 25.65 4.92
C LEU A 163 8.58 25.78 4.32
N GLU A 164 8.70 26.26 3.08
CA GLU A 164 9.99 26.48 2.44
C GLU A 164 10.78 27.57 3.15
N MET A 165 10.13 28.67 3.57
CA MET A 165 10.75 29.70 4.42
C MET A 165 11.22 29.12 5.77
N ILE A 166 10.42 28.25 6.39
CA ILE A 166 10.81 27.55 7.63
C ILE A 166 12.01 26.62 7.38
N ARG A 167 12.02 25.83 6.30
CA ARG A 167 13.13 24.94 5.95
C ARG A 167 14.41 25.73 5.66
N GLN A 168 14.31 26.85 4.94
CA GLN A 168 15.44 27.73 4.67
C GLN A 168 15.97 28.37 5.97
N SER A 169 15.09 28.85 6.85
CA SER A 169 15.51 29.40 8.15
C SER A 169 16.19 28.35 9.04
N LYS A 170 15.69 27.10 9.05
CA LYS A 170 16.33 25.97 9.75
C LYS A 170 17.69 25.62 9.15
N ALA A 171 17.82 25.58 7.82
CA ALA A 171 19.10 25.32 7.16
C ALA A 171 20.14 26.42 7.44
N VAL A 172 19.69 27.67 7.59
CA VAL A 172 20.55 28.78 8.03
C VAL A 172 20.93 28.62 9.50
N LEU A 173 20.00 28.22 10.36
CA LEU A 173 20.26 27.99 11.78
C LEU A 173 21.22 26.80 12.00
N SER A 174 21.02 25.68 11.30
CA SER A 174 21.92 24.52 11.37
C SER A 174 23.31 24.85 10.85
N ARG A 175 23.44 25.66 9.79
CA ARG A 175 24.74 26.20 9.34
C ARG A 175 25.38 27.14 10.36
N ARG A 176 24.60 27.86 11.18
CA ARG A 176 25.15 28.68 12.28
C ARG A 176 25.62 27.81 13.43
N ILE A 177 24.84 26.79 13.79
CA ILE A 177 25.20 25.83 14.84
C ILE A 177 26.45 25.04 14.43
N SER A 178 26.53 24.54 13.20
CA SER A 178 27.71 23.79 12.73
C SER A 178 28.96 24.65 12.52
N ARG A 179 28.81 25.98 12.40
CA ARG A 179 29.92 26.94 12.42
C ARG A 179 30.33 27.36 13.82
N THR A 180 29.50 27.08 14.83
CA THR A 180 29.93 27.21 16.21
C THR A 180 30.84 26.00 16.44
N PRO A 181 32.13 26.20 16.75
CA PRO A 181 33.06 25.07 16.92
C PRO A 181 32.43 24.11 17.91
N THR A 182 32.38 22.84 17.52
CA THR A 182 31.81 21.79 18.37
C THR A 182 32.49 21.86 19.75
N PRO A 183 31.79 21.57 20.85
CA PRO A 183 32.41 21.55 22.18
C PRO A 183 33.71 20.75 22.19
N ASN A 184 33.82 19.70 21.37
CA ASN A 184 35.05 18.91 21.16
C ASN A 184 36.17 19.64 20.39
N GLN A 185 35.86 20.51 19.42
CA GLN A 185 36.85 21.40 18.80
C GLN A 185 37.30 22.51 19.75
N GLN A 186 36.38 23.07 20.53
CA GLN A 186 36.74 23.96 21.64
C GLN A 186 37.53 23.23 22.73
N LEU A 187 37.26 21.94 22.95
CA LEU A 187 38.02 21.09 23.88
C LEU A 187 39.41 20.78 23.33
N LEU A 188 39.57 20.57 22.01
CA LEU A 188 40.88 20.38 21.39
C LEU A 188 41.70 21.67 21.45
N GLU A 189 41.10 22.82 21.15
CA GLU A 189 41.74 24.13 21.29
C GLU A 189 42.03 24.47 22.76
N GLN A 190 41.20 24.01 23.71
CA GLN A 190 41.47 24.13 25.15
C GLN A 190 42.54 23.13 25.62
N GLN A 191 42.63 21.92 25.06
CA GLN A 191 43.67 20.94 25.33
C GLN A 191 45.03 21.40 24.80
N GLU A 192 45.06 22.00 23.61
CA GLU A 192 46.27 22.65 23.07
C GLU A 192 46.69 23.88 23.88
N GLN A 193 45.76 24.54 24.58
CA GLN A 193 46.05 25.61 25.55
C GLN A 193 46.36 25.07 26.97
N GLU A 194 45.98 23.84 27.30
CA GLU A 194 46.24 23.17 28.59
C GLU A 194 47.63 22.54 28.65
N GLU A 195 48.23 22.16 27.52
CA GLU A 195 49.64 21.76 27.43
C GLU A 195 50.64 22.87 27.85
N GLN A 196 50.17 24.08 28.16
CA GLN A 196 50.98 25.19 28.67
C GLN A 196 50.69 25.60 30.13
N LYS A 197 49.85 24.86 30.88
CA LYS A 197 49.49 25.23 32.26
C LYS A 197 50.29 24.48 33.32
N THR A 198 50.68 25.21 34.35
CA THR A 198 51.48 24.76 35.50
C THR A 198 50.67 23.83 36.44
N PRO A 199 51.31 22.85 37.12
CA PRO A 199 50.62 21.79 37.90
C PRO A 199 49.67 22.22 39.02
N GLU A 200 49.61 23.49 39.41
CA GLU A 200 48.68 23.98 40.43
C GLU A 200 47.24 24.22 39.91
N GLN A 201 47.01 24.21 38.59
CA GLN A 201 45.67 24.44 38.01
C GLN A 201 44.86 23.16 37.73
N GLU A 202 45.49 21.98 37.71
CA GLU A 202 44.82 20.70 37.42
C GLU A 202 43.80 20.28 38.50
N GLN A 203 44.04 20.60 39.77
CA GLN A 203 43.14 20.18 40.87
C GLN A 203 41.82 20.98 40.96
N GLN A 204 41.72 22.17 40.36
CA GLN A 204 40.46 22.91 40.31
C GLN A 204 39.58 22.52 39.11
N GLN A 205 40.16 21.91 38.08
CA GLN A 205 39.45 21.57 36.84
C GLN A 205 38.79 20.18 36.91
N GLU A 206 39.36 19.25 37.67
CA GLU A 206 38.80 17.91 37.90
C GLU A 206 37.43 17.95 38.63
N ASN A 207 37.24 18.92 39.53
CA ASN A 207 35.95 19.15 40.20
C ASN A 207 34.91 19.83 39.30
N LYS A 208 35.33 20.48 38.21
CA LYS A 208 34.43 21.12 37.23
C LYS A 208 33.98 20.12 36.16
N SER A 209 34.85 19.19 35.77
CA SER A 209 34.55 18.10 34.84
C SER A 209 33.47 17.16 35.40
N LYS A 210 33.57 16.76 36.68
CA LYS A 210 32.52 15.93 37.33
C LYS A 210 31.13 16.58 37.38
N LYS A 211 31.05 17.91 37.35
CA LYS A 211 29.76 18.64 37.32
C LYS A 211 29.17 18.75 35.92
N LEU A 212 29.97 18.66 34.86
CA LEU A 212 29.46 18.64 33.48
C LEU A 212 28.96 17.24 33.09
N THR A 213 29.61 16.17 33.58
CA THR A 213 29.19 14.78 33.26
C THR A 213 27.87 14.39 33.92
N GLU A 214 27.45 15.05 35.01
CA GLU A 214 26.11 14.87 35.60
C GLU A 214 25.01 15.65 34.84
N GLN A 215 25.35 16.57 33.93
CA GLN A 215 24.37 17.37 33.17
C GLN A 215 24.06 16.84 31.77
N GLU A 216 24.89 15.94 31.22
CA GLU A 216 24.67 15.30 29.91
C GLU A 216 23.97 13.94 30.01
N GLY A 217 23.59 13.51 31.22
CA GLY A 217 22.88 12.25 31.46
C GLY A 217 21.34 12.33 31.43
N GLU A 218 20.78 13.53 31.20
CA GLU A 218 19.32 13.77 31.17
C GLU A 218 18.78 14.17 29.79
N ASP A 219 19.35 13.65 28.70
CA ASP A 219 18.61 13.45 27.43
C ASP A 219 17.59 12.30 27.57
N SER A 220 16.92 12.25 28.74
CA SER A 220 15.59 11.69 28.85
C SER A 220 14.79 12.38 27.76
N TYR A 221 14.31 11.58 26.81
CA TYR A 221 13.27 11.92 25.86
C TYR A 221 12.03 12.34 26.67
N ASP A 222 12.07 13.52 27.28
CA ASP A 222 10.91 14.22 27.78
C ASP A 222 10.02 14.28 26.55
N GLY A 223 8.85 13.67 26.62
CA GLY A 223 7.87 13.55 25.53
C GLY A 223 7.31 14.93 25.19
N GLY A 224 8.23 15.82 24.86
CA GLY A 224 8.13 17.25 24.85
C GLY A 224 7.12 17.62 23.81
N LYS A 225 6.35 18.65 24.16
CA LYS A 225 5.43 19.36 23.28
C LYS A 225 6.22 20.09 22.20
N ASP A 226 6.97 19.34 21.40
CA ASP A 226 7.71 19.87 20.29
C ASP A 226 6.69 20.15 19.20
N ASN A 227 6.11 21.35 19.26
CA ASN A 227 5.14 21.86 18.28
C ASN A 227 5.68 21.72 16.84
N ASN A 228 7.00 21.59 16.70
CA ASN A 228 7.70 21.32 15.45
C ASN A 228 7.41 19.94 14.84
N PHE A 229 7.31 18.88 15.65
CA PHE A 229 6.99 17.54 15.13
C PHE A 229 5.59 17.51 14.52
N SER A 230 4.63 18.19 15.17
CA SER A 230 3.28 18.32 14.63
C SER A 230 3.22 19.09 13.31
N LEU A 231 4.08 20.09 13.10
CA LEU A 231 4.10 20.87 11.86
C LEU A 231 4.66 20.07 10.68
N GLU A 232 5.72 19.29 10.89
CA GLU A 232 6.31 18.44 9.84
C GLU A 232 5.36 17.29 9.45
N TYR A 233 4.61 16.76 10.42
CA TYR A 233 3.57 15.75 10.14
C TYR A 233 2.34 16.34 9.42
N GLN A 234 2.04 17.62 9.62
CA GLN A 234 0.91 18.30 8.96
C GLN A 234 1.15 18.55 7.47
N ASP A 235 2.41 18.76 7.07
CA ASP A 235 2.78 18.92 5.67
C ASP A 235 2.59 17.61 4.91
N PHE A 236 1.74 17.62 3.89
CA PHE A 236 1.52 16.48 3.00
C PHE A 236 2.82 16.02 2.32
N TRP A 237 3.71 16.97 1.98
CA TRP A 237 4.95 16.72 1.23
C TRP A 237 6.19 16.58 2.12
N SER A 238 6.02 16.39 3.43
CA SER A 238 7.17 16.06 4.28
C SER A 238 7.63 14.63 4.04
N ASN A 239 8.93 14.39 4.14
CA ASN A 239 9.49 13.04 3.97
C ASN A 239 8.83 12.05 4.95
N LEU A 240 8.59 12.49 6.20
CA LEU A 240 7.99 11.67 7.24
C LEU A 240 6.55 11.22 6.91
N ARG A 241 5.78 12.05 6.20
CA ARG A 241 4.43 11.71 5.75
C ARG A 241 4.43 10.93 4.44
N GLN A 242 5.39 11.20 3.56
CA GLN A 242 5.59 10.44 2.32
C GLN A 242 6.03 9.00 2.62
N ASP A 243 6.78 8.76 3.70
CA ASP A 243 7.19 7.42 4.13
C ASP A 243 6.03 6.55 4.65
N GLN A 244 4.80 7.08 4.70
CA GLN A 244 3.61 6.32 5.07
C GLN A 244 3.12 5.43 3.92
N ASP A 245 2.30 4.45 4.29
CA ASP A 245 1.57 3.64 3.32
C ASP A 245 0.80 4.54 2.32
N PHE A 246 0.96 4.24 1.03
CA PHE A 246 0.47 5.09 -0.05
C PHE A 246 -1.04 5.29 0.07
N LEU A 247 -1.79 4.22 0.30
CA LEU A 247 -3.24 4.25 0.46
C LEU A 247 -3.70 5.09 1.66
N ALA A 248 -2.93 5.10 2.76
CA ALA A 248 -3.19 5.99 3.89
C ALA A 248 -2.94 7.47 3.53
N LEU A 249 -1.93 7.76 2.72
CA LEU A 249 -1.59 9.12 2.28
C LEU A 249 -2.70 9.73 1.41
N ILE A 250 -3.29 8.94 0.52
CA ILE A 250 -4.27 9.38 -0.48
C ILE A 250 -5.72 9.07 -0.11
N ASN A 251 -5.99 8.80 1.17
CA ASN A 251 -7.28 8.31 1.64
C ASN A 251 -8.45 9.22 1.22
N ASP A 252 -8.28 10.54 1.24
CA ASP A 252 -9.36 11.48 0.91
C ASP A 252 -9.75 11.40 -0.58
N GLN A 253 -8.76 11.38 -1.47
CA GLN A 253 -8.98 11.24 -2.92
C GLN A 253 -9.60 9.88 -3.24
N LEU A 254 -9.12 8.83 -2.58
CA LEU A 254 -9.64 7.49 -2.75
C LEU A 254 -11.07 7.35 -2.24
N GLN A 255 -11.42 7.93 -1.09
CA GLN A 255 -12.79 7.91 -0.57
C GLN A 255 -13.75 8.63 -1.52
N GLN A 256 -13.35 9.77 -2.10
CA GLN A 256 -14.15 10.46 -3.11
C GLN A 256 -14.35 9.59 -4.36
N PHE A 257 -13.27 8.96 -4.84
CA PHE A 257 -13.34 8.04 -5.98
C PHE A 257 -14.26 6.85 -5.72
N LEU A 258 -14.11 6.20 -4.55
CA LEU A 258 -14.90 5.05 -4.14
C LEU A 258 -16.37 5.42 -3.95
N PHE A 259 -16.67 6.58 -3.36
CA PHE A 259 -18.05 7.02 -3.16
C PHE A 259 -18.86 7.02 -4.47
N TYR A 260 -18.36 7.70 -5.50
CA TYR A 260 -19.05 7.76 -6.79
C TYR A 260 -18.98 6.43 -7.54
N GLY A 261 -17.81 5.76 -7.49
CA GLY A 261 -17.61 4.48 -8.16
C GLY A 261 -18.51 3.37 -7.63
N ILE A 262 -18.70 3.25 -6.31
CA ILE A 262 -19.52 2.18 -5.71
C ILE A 262 -20.98 2.38 -6.10
N ILE A 263 -21.53 3.60 -5.94
CA ILE A 263 -22.94 3.85 -6.28
C ILE A 263 -23.17 3.56 -7.77
N PHE A 264 -22.25 3.99 -8.65
CA PHE A 264 -22.33 3.69 -10.07
C PHE A 264 -22.28 2.18 -10.38
N THR A 265 -21.26 1.47 -9.88
CA THR A 265 -21.02 0.06 -10.22
C THR A 265 -22.04 -0.89 -9.60
N VAL A 266 -22.47 -0.64 -8.36
CA VAL A 266 -23.51 -1.46 -7.70
C VAL A 266 -24.87 -1.23 -8.35
N SER A 267 -25.21 0.02 -8.73
CA SER A 267 -26.45 0.27 -9.47
C SER A 267 -26.46 -0.45 -10.82
N LEU A 268 -25.31 -0.44 -11.54
CA LEU A 268 -25.16 -1.21 -12.77
C LEU A 268 -25.31 -2.72 -12.54
N PHE A 269 -24.74 -3.25 -11.45
CA PHE A 269 -24.88 -4.65 -11.06
C PHE A 269 -26.34 -5.02 -10.78
N VAL A 270 -27.06 -4.21 -10.01
CA VAL A 270 -28.48 -4.44 -9.70
C VAL A 270 -29.32 -4.48 -10.99
N ILE A 271 -29.04 -3.58 -11.94
CA ILE A 271 -29.69 -3.60 -13.27
C ILE A 271 -29.36 -4.89 -14.04
N CYS A 272 -28.10 -5.35 -14.02
CA CYS A 272 -27.66 -6.50 -14.82
C CYS A 272 -28.09 -7.85 -14.24
N VAL A 273 -28.22 -7.98 -12.92
CA VAL A 273 -28.60 -9.24 -12.26
C VAL A 273 -30.10 -9.50 -12.36
N GLN A 274 -30.89 -8.46 -12.53
CA GLN A 274 -32.33 -8.59 -12.54
C GLN A 274 -32.84 -9.26 -13.82
N ASP A 275 -33.68 -10.28 -13.65
CA ASP A 275 -34.27 -10.99 -14.76
C ASP A 275 -35.24 -10.08 -15.53
N HIS A 276 -34.96 -9.87 -16.82
CA HIS A 276 -35.78 -9.04 -17.68
C HIS A 276 -37.13 -9.69 -18.02
N GLU A 277 -37.29 -11.00 -17.82
CA GLU A 277 -38.55 -11.69 -18.17
C GLU A 277 -39.73 -11.31 -17.25
N GLU A 278 -39.47 -10.87 -16.02
CA GLU A 278 -40.53 -10.42 -15.09
C GLU A 278 -41.04 -8.99 -15.36
N TYR A 279 -40.37 -8.25 -16.23
CA TYR A 279 -40.57 -6.81 -16.39
C TYR A 279 -41.74 -6.43 -17.31
N GLU A 280 -42.11 -7.30 -18.26
CA GLU A 280 -43.09 -6.96 -19.30
C GLU A 280 -44.52 -6.73 -18.76
N ASN A 281 -44.82 -7.14 -17.53
CA ASN A 281 -46.17 -7.09 -16.97
C ASN A 281 -46.37 -6.12 -15.78
N LYS A 282 -45.34 -5.38 -15.36
CA LYS A 282 -45.42 -4.51 -14.16
C LYS A 282 -45.44 -3.04 -14.58
N GLU A 283 -46.59 -2.37 -14.39
CA GLU A 283 -46.81 -0.94 -14.73
C GLU A 283 -45.89 0.03 -13.95
N PHE A 284 -45.26 -0.43 -12.87
CA PHE A 284 -44.37 0.36 -12.03
C PHE A 284 -43.13 -0.45 -11.69
N SER A 285 -41.97 0.13 -11.93
CA SER A 285 -40.69 -0.53 -11.76
C SER A 285 -39.65 0.46 -11.22
N TYR A 286 -38.83 -0.05 -10.31
CA TYR A 286 -37.68 0.66 -9.73
C TYR A 286 -36.50 0.83 -10.72
N PHE A 287 -36.60 0.30 -11.93
CA PHE A 287 -35.54 0.35 -12.95
C PHE A 287 -35.21 1.78 -13.36
N TYR A 288 -36.22 2.60 -13.63
CA TYR A 288 -35.99 3.97 -14.11
C TYR A 288 -35.22 4.84 -13.10
N PRO A 289 -35.59 4.88 -11.80
CA PRO A 289 -34.77 5.61 -10.83
C PRO A 289 -33.36 5.03 -10.69
N ILE A 290 -33.18 3.71 -10.69
CA ILE A 290 -31.83 3.12 -10.60
C ILE A 290 -31.00 3.42 -11.86
N LEU A 291 -31.61 3.43 -13.04
CA LEU A 291 -30.96 3.81 -14.29
C LEU A 291 -30.55 5.29 -14.27
N ALA A 292 -31.44 6.18 -13.81
CA ALA A 292 -31.14 7.61 -13.67
C ALA A 292 -29.98 7.81 -12.69
N LEU A 293 -30.01 7.16 -11.53
CA LEU A 293 -28.94 7.16 -10.54
C LEU A 293 -27.61 6.68 -11.15
N THR A 294 -27.64 5.57 -11.88
CA THR A 294 -26.47 4.98 -12.55
C THR A 294 -25.85 5.99 -13.52
N ILE A 295 -26.65 6.65 -14.36
CA ILE A 295 -26.16 7.65 -15.32
C ILE A 295 -25.57 8.86 -14.58
N LEU A 296 -26.27 9.40 -13.59
CA LEU A 296 -25.84 10.58 -12.84
C LEU A 296 -24.53 10.34 -12.09
N PHE A 297 -24.43 9.22 -11.37
CA PHE A 297 -23.22 8.83 -10.66
C PHE A 297 -22.09 8.40 -11.61
N GLY A 298 -22.39 7.80 -12.76
CA GLY A 298 -21.40 7.50 -13.79
C GLY A 298 -20.74 8.76 -14.36
N ILE A 299 -21.53 9.82 -14.60
CA ILE A 299 -21.00 11.13 -15.01
C ILE A 299 -20.10 11.73 -13.92
N LEU A 300 -20.53 11.70 -12.64
CA LEU A 300 -19.71 12.18 -11.52
C LEU A 300 -18.44 11.35 -11.30
N PHE A 301 -18.50 10.04 -11.52
CA PHE A 301 -17.36 9.16 -11.41
C PHE A 301 -16.32 9.44 -12.51
N LEU A 302 -16.76 9.60 -13.76
CA LEU A 302 -15.87 9.98 -14.86
C LEU A 302 -15.27 11.38 -14.63
N TYR A 303 -16.08 12.33 -14.16
CA TYR A 303 -15.60 13.65 -13.77
C TYR A 303 -14.51 13.55 -12.68
N THR A 304 -14.72 12.70 -11.67
CA THR A 304 -13.75 12.46 -10.59
C THR A 304 -12.45 11.83 -11.12
N ILE A 305 -12.53 10.89 -12.05
CA ILE A 305 -11.35 10.32 -12.73
C ILE A 305 -10.56 11.43 -13.44
N ILE A 306 -11.24 12.31 -14.18
CA ILE A 306 -10.60 13.41 -14.89
C ILE A 306 -9.98 14.40 -13.88
N ASP A 307 -10.68 14.78 -12.81
CA ASP A 307 -10.17 15.73 -11.81
C ASP A 307 -8.93 15.18 -11.08
N LEU A 308 -8.96 13.90 -10.67
CA LEU A 308 -7.89 13.30 -9.87
C LEU A 308 -6.65 12.92 -10.68
N PHE A 309 -6.82 12.45 -11.93
CA PHE A 309 -5.73 11.87 -12.72
C PHE A 309 -5.30 12.72 -13.91
N THR A 310 -5.79 13.95 -14.03
CA THR A 310 -5.35 14.87 -15.08
C THR A 310 -5.01 16.25 -14.53
N LYS A 311 -4.09 16.93 -15.21
CA LYS A 311 -3.73 18.33 -14.94
C LYS A 311 -4.78 19.32 -15.47
N TYR A 312 -5.97 18.85 -15.84
CA TYR A 312 -7.04 19.70 -16.33
C TYR A 312 -7.44 20.69 -15.23
N LYS A 313 -7.33 21.99 -15.57
CA LYS A 313 -7.76 23.10 -14.73
C LYS A 313 -9.11 23.57 -15.25
N GLU A 314 -10.16 23.17 -14.56
CA GLU A 314 -11.51 23.61 -14.89
C GLU A 314 -11.70 25.10 -14.61
N PRO A 315 -12.44 25.82 -15.47
CA PRO A 315 -12.96 27.13 -15.11
C PRO A 315 -13.82 27.01 -13.83
N GLU A 316 -13.58 27.85 -12.83
CA GLU A 316 -14.33 27.84 -11.56
C GLU A 316 -15.85 27.89 -11.77
N CYS A 317 -16.27 28.65 -12.79
CA CYS A 317 -17.66 28.73 -13.23
C CYS A 317 -18.20 27.34 -13.59
N MET A 318 -17.53 26.62 -14.50
CA MET A 318 -17.96 25.29 -14.95
C MET A 318 -18.08 24.32 -13.78
N LYS A 319 -17.05 24.23 -12.94
CA LYS A 319 -17.05 23.34 -11.77
C LYS A 319 -18.21 23.62 -10.81
N LYS A 320 -18.43 24.90 -10.46
CA LYS A 320 -19.47 25.31 -9.51
C LYS A 320 -20.87 25.11 -10.05
N TYR A 321 -21.12 25.41 -11.33
CA TYR A 321 -22.44 25.21 -11.93
C TYR A 321 -22.71 23.74 -12.22
N PHE A 322 -21.74 23.00 -12.76
CA PHE A 322 -21.86 21.57 -13.06
C PHE A 322 -22.20 20.77 -11.79
N LEU A 323 -21.42 20.93 -10.72
CA LEU A 323 -21.65 20.18 -9.49
C LEU A 323 -23.01 20.50 -8.85
N LYS A 324 -23.45 21.78 -8.90
CA LYS A 324 -24.77 22.18 -8.40
C LYS A 324 -25.92 21.58 -9.22
N VAL A 325 -25.79 21.55 -10.55
CA VAL A 325 -26.79 20.94 -11.43
C VAL A 325 -26.87 19.44 -11.18
N MET A 326 -25.72 18.74 -11.13
CA MET A 326 -25.66 17.31 -10.84
C MET A 326 -26.26 16.98 -9.47
N LEU A 327 -25.90 17.74 -8.42
CA LEU A 327 -26.48 17.57 -7.09
C LEU A 327 -28.00 17.80 -7.08
N GLY A 328 -28.48 18.81 -7.82
CA GLY A 328 -29.91 19.08 -7.96
C GLY A 328 -30.66 17.93 -8.64
N LEU A 329 -30.09 17.35 -9.71
CA LEU A 329 -30.66 16.19 -10.39
C LEU A 329 -30.68 14.94 -9.50
N ILE A 330 -29.58 14.67 -8.79
CA ILE A 330 -29.51 13.58 -7.82
C ILE A 330 -30.55 13.77 -6.70
N PHE A 331 -30.73 15.00 -6.20
CA PHE A 331 -31.74 15.28 -5.18
C PHE A 331 -33.17 15.03 -5.69
N ILE A 332 -33.47 15.41 -6.94
CA ILE A 332 -34.76 15.12 -7.57
C ILE A 332 -34.98 13.60 -7.68
N ASP A 333 -33.97 12.87 -8.15
CA ASP A 333 -34.02 11.41 -8.28
C ASP A 333 -34.19 10.70 -6.92
N LEU A 334 -33.43 11.10 -5.91
CA LEU A 334 -33.59 10.59 -4.53
C LEU A 334 -34.97 10.92 -3.94
N THR A 335 -35.51 12.10 -4.22
CA THR A 335 -36.87 12.46 -3.79
C THR A 335 -37.90 11.57 -4.47
N TYR A 336 -37.73 11.31 -5.76
CA TYR A 336 -38.58 10.40 -6.52
C TYR A 336 -38.51 8.99 -5.95
N MET A 337 -37.31 8.46 -5.69
CA MET A 337 -37.11 7.16 -5.02
C MET A 337 -37.81 7.06 -3.67
N VAL A 338 -37.72 8.09 -2.82
CA VAL A 338 -38.39 8.12 -1.53
C VAL A 338 -39.91 8.06 -1.71
N VAL A 339 -40.46 8.86 -2.64
CA VAL A 339 -41.89 8.84 -2.95
C VAL A 339 -42.31 7.47 -3.49
N ASP A 340 -41.51 6.87 -4.36
CA ASP A 340 -41.75 5.57 -4.97
C ASP A 340 -41.79 4.45 -3.92
N LEU A 341 -40.84 4.46 -2.97
CA LEU A 341 -40.81 3.56 -1.81
C LEU A 341 -42.06 3.66 -0.93
N PHE A 342 -42.60 4.87 -0.72
CA PHE A 342 -43.78 5.07 0.12
C PHE A 342 -45.12 4.79 -0.60
N ILE A 343 -45.20 5.03 -1.91
CA ILE A 343 -46.47 4.90 -2.66
C ILE A 343 -46.70 3.49 -3.18
N PHE A 344 -45.68 2.87 -3.79
CA PHE A 344 -45.84 1.62 -4.53
C PHE A 344 -45.36 0.38 -3.75
N GLY A 345 -44.95 0.57 -2.49
CA GLY A 345 -44.15 -0.33 -1.67
C GLY A 345 -44.67 -1.74 -1.41
N VAL A 346 -44.72 -2.59 -2.43
CA VAL A 346 -45.18 -3.98 -2.29
C VAL A 346 -44.27 -5.00 -3.00
N GLN A 347 -43.41 -4.62 -3.95
CA GLN A 347 -42.59 -5.61 -4.66
C GLN A 347 -41.19 -5.80 -4.06
N GLU A 348 -40.90 -7.03 -3.68
CA GLU A 348 -39.69 -7.48 -2.98
C GLU A 348 -38.53 -7.75 -3.94
N ASN A 349 -38.11 -6.72 -4.67
CA ASN A 349 -37.01 -6.83 -5.61
C ASN A 349 -35.68 -6.36 -5.00
N LEU A 350 -34.58 -6.87 -5.54
CA LEU A 350 -33.22 -6.40 -5.26
C LEU A 350 -33.10 -4.87 -5.36
N GLU A 351 -33.80 -4.28 -6.33
CA GLU A 351 -33.88 -2.84 -6.57
C GLU A 351 -34.35 -2.05 -5.35
N ARG A 352 -35.38 -2.54 -4.65
CA ARG A 352 -35.96 -1.88 -3.49
C ARG A 352 -34.92 -1.77 -2.38
N TYR A 353 -34.20 -2.85 -2.09
CA TYR A 353 -33.14 -2.88 -1.09
C TYR A 353 -32.00 -1.94 -1.44
N TRP A 354 -31.61 -1.87 -2.71
CA TRP A 354 -30.59 -0.95 -3.16
C TRP A 354 -31.03 0.51 -3.03
N ILE A 355 -32.26 0.86 -3.44
CA ILE A 355 -32.81 2.21 -3.28
C ILE A 355 -32.84 2.59 -1.79
N MET A 356 -33.34 1.70 -0.93
CA MET A 356 -33.35 1.92 0.53
C MET A 356 -31.95 2.18 1.08
N THR A 357 -30.95 1.45 0.59
CA THR A 357 -29.55 1.63 0.97
C THR A 357 -29.03 3.00 0.54
N VAL A 358 -29.25 3.39 -0.73
CA VAL A 358 -28.79 4.68 -1.27
C VAL A 358 -29.44 5.86 -0.53
N VAL A 359 -30.75 5.80 -0.27
CA VAL A 359 -31.46 6.82 0.52
C VAL A 359 -30.88 6.90 1.93
N SER A 360 -30.62 5.76 2.57
CA SER A 360 -30.03 5.71 3.91
C SER A 360 -28.60 6.26 3.96
N ILE A 361 -27.79 6.00 2.92
CA ILE A 361 -26.45 6.59 2.74
C ILE A 361 -26.56 8.12 2.61
N ALA A 362 -27.51 8.63 1.82
CA ALA A 362 -27.73 10.07 1.67
C ALA A 362 -28.13 10.75 2.99
N ILE A 363 -29.05 10.13 3.76
CA ILE A 363 -29.44 10.60 5.10
C ILE A 363 -28.23 10.59 6.04
N SER A 364 -27.45 9.51 6.02
CA SER A 364 -26.27 9.34 6.86
C SER A 364 -25.17 10.37 6.56
N TYR A 365 -25.00 10.73 5.29
CA TYR A 365 -24.12 11.82 4.87
C TYR A 365 -24.57 13.16 5.45
N ILE A 366 -25.87 13.48 5.39
CA ILE A 366 -26.42 14.72 5.98
C ILE A 366 -26.21 14.75 7.49
N ILE A 367 -26.48 13.65 8.19
CA ILE A 367 -26.27 13.52 9.64
C ILE A 367 -24.79 13.76 9.98
N THR A 368 -23.87 13.13 9.23
CA THR A 368 -22.43 13.30 9.39
C THR A 368 -22.02 14.76 9.26
N GLU A 369 -22.48 15.44 8.20
CA GLU A 369 -22.22 16.85 7.97
C GLU A 369 -22.71 17.74 9.11
N ILE A 370 -23.91 17.47 9.64
CA ILE A 370 -24.47 18.22 10.78
C ILE A 370 -23.62 18.00 12.03
N ILE A 371 -23.23 16.75 12.34
CA ILE A 371 -22.39 16.41 13.49
C ILE A 371 -21.03 17.09 13.36
N VAL A 372 -20.36 16.98 12.22
CA VAL A 372 -19.05 17.59 11.98
C VAL A 372 -19.13 19.11 12.11
N ARG A 373 -20.16 19.76 11.55
CA ARG A 373 -20.37 21.21 11.70
C ARG A 373 -20.61 21.62 13.15
N PHE A 374 -21.38 20.82 13.89
CA PHE A 374 -21.63 21.07 15.30
C PHE A 374 -20.35 20.94 16.13
N LEU A 375 -19.51 19.94 15.83
CA LEU A 375 -18.24 19.73 16.51
C LEU A 375 -17.20 20.81 16.16
N ALA A 376 -17.16 21.23 14.90
CA ALA A 376 -16.23 22.25 14.39
C ALA A 376 -16.52 23.65 14.96
N LYS A 377 -17.77 23.98 15.29
CA LYS A 377 -18.16 25.30 15.83
C LYS A 377 -17.37 25.72 17.09
N ASN A 378 -16.83 24.76 17.83
CA ASN A 378 -16.10 25.01 19.07
C ASN A 378 -14.58 24.80 18.95
N ASP A 379 -14.05 24.55 17.75
CA ASP A 379 -12.62 24.26 17.55
C ASP A 379 -12.07 24.96 16.30
N ASP A 380 -11.29 26.02 16.52
CA ASP A 380 -10.61 26.79 15.47
C ASP A 380 -9.74 25.91 14.56
N HIS A 381 -9.22 24.79 15.06
CA HIS A 381 -8.42 23.87 14.25
C HIS A 381 -9.27 23.10 13.24
N LEU A 382 -10.44 22.59 13.65
CA LEU A 382 -11.37 21.92 12.73
C LEU A 382 -11.92 22.92 11.70
N GLN A 383 -12.18 24.15 12.12
CA GLN A 383 -12.65 25.19 11.22
C GLN A 383 -11.60 25.53 10.16
N ARG A 384 -10.32 25.66 10.56
CA ARG A 384 -9.21 25.79 9.60
C ARG A 384 -9.11 24.60 8.65
N GLN A 385 -9.23 23.36 9.14
CA GLN A 385 -9.19 22.16 8.29
C GLN A 385 -10.33 22.15 7.25
N LYS A 386 -11.52 22.59 7.66
CA LYS A 386 -12.65 22.77 6.76
C LYS A 386 -12.39 23.86 5.73
N ASP A 387 -11.88 25.01 6.15
CA ASP A 387 -11.57 26.12 5.25
C ASP A 387 -10.50 25.70 4.22
N ILE A 388 -9.53 24.87 4.61
CA ILE A 388 -8.54 24.26 3.69
C ILE A 388 -9.22 23.35 2.66
N MET A 389 -10.24 22.57 3.05
CA MET A 389 -10.98 21.73 2.10
C MET A 389 -11.85 22.53 1.11
N PHE A 390 -12.26 23.75 1.45
CA PHE A 390 -13.17 24.57 0.64
C PHE A 390 -12.52 25.82 0.01
N ALA A 391 -11.30 26.21 0.38
CA ALA A 391 -10.56 27.32 -0.22
C ALA A 391 -9.96 26.90 -1.57
N GLN A 392 -10.72 27.12 -2.66
CA GLN A 392 -10.41 26.59 -3.98
C GLN A 392 -9.57 27.50 -4.89
N ASP A 393 -9.28 28.73 -4.48
CA ASP A 393 -8.97 29.79 -5.47
C ASP A 393 -7.48 29.85 -5.91
N LYS A 394 -6.56 29.04 -5.35
CA LYS A 394 -5.11 29.10 -5.70
C LYS A 394 -4.33 27.79 -5.67
N GLU A 395 -4.98 26.64 -5.85
CA GLU A 395 -4.30 25.35 -5.76
C GLU A 395 -3.55 25.00 -7.06
N GLU A 396 -2.29 24.57 -6.92
CA GLU A 396 -1.57 23.92 -8.02
C GLU A 396 -1.59 22.41 -7.79
N LYS A 397 -2.00 21.68 -8.83
CA LYS A 397 -1.94 20.22 -8.86
C LYS A 397 -0.50 19.78 -9.08
N ARG A 398 -0.01 18.92 -8.19
CA ARG A 398 1.29 18.26 -8.31
C ARG A 398 1.10 16.76 -8.37
N THR A 399 1.79 16.13 -9.32
CA THR A 399 1.81 14.68 -9.46
C THR A 399 2.50 14.06 -8.26
N LEU A 400 1.83 13.16 -7.55
CA LEU A 400 2.42 12.43 -6.44
C LEU A 400 3.48 11.45 -6.96
N ILE A 401 4.75 11.70 -6.61
CA ILE A 401 5.86 10.79 -6.90
C ILE A 401 5.95 9.81 -5.74
N HIS A 402 5.77 8.51 -6.01
CA HIS A 402 5.95 7.50 -4.97
C HIS A 402 7.37 7.60 -4.42
N PRO A 403 7.57 7.76 -3.10
CA PRO A 403 8.90 7.75 -2.52
C PRO A 403 9.48 6.38 -2.78
N HIS A 404 10.60 6.36 -3.50
CA HIS A 404 11.37 5.16 -3.73
C HIS A 404 12.58 5.21 -2.82
N SER A 405 12.86 4.10 -2.14
CA SER A 405 14.14 3.98 -1.46
C SER A 405 15.24 4.06 -2.53
N LYS A 406 16.14 5.04 -2.38
CA LYS A 406 17.32 5.14 -3.25
C LYS A 406 18.35 4.05 -2.96
N GLN A 407 18.17 3.36 -1.83
CA GLN A 407 19.00 2.28 -1.32
C GLN A 407 18.19 0.98 -1.35
N ILE A 408 18.87 -0.08 -1.78
CA ILE A 408 18.38 -1.45 -1.80
C ILE A 408 19.15 -2.19 -0.72
N ASP A 409 18.45 -2.62 0.31
CA ASP A 409 18.99 -3.51 1.33
C ASP A 409 19.03 -4.93 0.75
N LEU A 410 20.17 -5.61 0.92
CA LEU A 410 20.37 -6.96 0.41
C LEU A 410 20.05 -7.97 1.52
N GLU A 411 19.13 -8.89 1.26
CA GLU A 411 18.88 -10.05 2.12
C GLU A 411 20.01 -11.09 1.97
N ASP A 412 20.19 -11.95 2.99
CA ASP A 412 21.19 -13.05 2.99
C ASP A 412 20.70 -14.24 2.14
N ASP A 413 20.51 -13.97 0.84
CA ASP A 413 19.99 -14.91 -0.15
C ASP A 413 20.99 -15.12 -1.32
N ILE A 414 20.85 -16.23 -2.06
CA ILE A 414 21.80 -16.60 -3.11
C ILE A 414 21.72 -15.68 -4.33
N TYR A 415 20.57 -15.07 -4.60
CA TYR A 415 20.36 -14.13 -5.69
C TYR A 415 21.07 -12.80 -5.41
N ALA A 416 20.96 -12.26 -4.18
CA ALA A 416 21.68 -11.09 -3.70
C ALA A 416 23.20 -11.30 -3.71
N ILE A 417 23.68 -12.45 -3.23
CA ILE A 417 25.12 -12.84 -3.30
C ILE A 417 25.61 -12.80 -4.76
N THR A 418 24.83 -13.35 -5.68
CA THR A 418 25.18 -13.40 -7.10
C THR A 418 25.17 -12.02 -7.75
N ILE A 419 24.18 -11.20 -7.44
CA ILE A 419 24.09 -9.81 -7.92
C ILE A 419 25.26 -8.97 -7.41
N LEU A 420 25.60 -9.09 -6.13
CA LEU A 420 26.74 -8.38 -5.56
C LEU A 420 28.05 -8.82 -6.23
N SER A 421 28.21 -10.12 -6.52
CA SER A 421 29.36 -10.65 -7.27
C SER A 421 29.52 -9.96 -8.63
N PHE A 422 28.44 -9.85 -9.41
CA PHE A 422 28.47 -9.16 -10.71
C PHE A 422 28.63 -7.65 -10.59
N ASN A 423 28.12 -7.04 -9.53
CA ASN A 423 28.29 -5.62 -9.24
C ASN A 423 29.77 -5.26 -9.04
N VAL A 424 30.48 -6.05 -8.21
CA VAL A 424 31.92 -5.89 -7.95
C VAL A 424 32.71 -6.03 -9.25
N LEU A 425 32.38 -7.03 -10.09
CA LEU A 425 33.02 -7.21 -11.39
C LEU A 425 32.76 -6.04 -12.36
N ASP A 426 31.54 -5.49 -12.38
CA ASP A 426 31.19 -4.35 -13.22
C ASP A 426 31.98 -3.09 -12.82
N LYS A 427 32.05 -2.80 -11.52
CA LYS A 427 32.84 -1.69 -10.96
C LYS A 427 34.32 -1.84 -11.27
N ARG A 428 34.88 -3.03 -11.07
CA ARG A 428 36.29 -3.31 -11.36
C ARG A 428 36.62 -3.06 -12.83
N ARG A 429 35.82 -3.61 -13.75
CA ARG A 429 36.04 -3.44 -15.19
C ARG A 429 35.94 -1.97 -15.61
N LYS A 430 35.05 -1.20 -14.98
CA LYS A 430 34.92 0.25 -15.21
C LYS A 430 36.21 0.99 -14.81
N ILE A 431 36.78 0.66 -13.65
CA ILE A 431 38.05 1.23 -13.18
C ILE A 431 39.19 0.86 -14.13
N GLU A 432 39.30 -0.40 -14.54
CA GLU A 432 40.33 -0.86 -15.47
C GLU A 432 40.28 -0.11 -16.82
N VAL A 433 39.08 0.12 -17.37
CA VAL A 433 38.90 0.92 -18.59
C VAL A 433 39.26 2.39 -18.36
N GLN A 434 38.89 2.99 -17.23
CA GLN A 434 39.25 4.38 -16.91
C GLN A 434 40.78 4.56 -16.78
N LEU A 435 41.45 3.62 -16.09
CA LEU A 435 42.91 3.62 -15.97
C LEU A 435 43.59 3.44 -17.34
N THR A 436 43.03 2.58 -18.21
CA THR A 436 43.55 2.39 -19.57
C THR A 436 43.42 3.67 -20.39
N ILE A 437 42.27 4.36 -20.31
CA ILE A 437 42.05 5.65 -21.00
C ILE A 437 42.99 6.72 -20.46
N GLN A 438 43.13 6.84 -19.14
CA GLN A 438 44.04 7.81 -18.52
C GLN A 438 45.49 7.54 -18.91
N SER A 439 45.92 6.27 -18.94
CA SER A 439 47.28 5.92 -19.37
C SER A 439 47.52 6.19 -20.86
N ALA A 440 46.51 6.03 -21.71
CA ALA A 440 46.60 6.42 -23.12
C ALA A 440 46.67 7.94 -23.29
N GLN A 441 45.88 8.70 -22.53
CA GLN A 441 45.90 10.16 -22.55
C GLN A 441 47.22 10.73 -22.00
N SER A 442 47.76 10.14 -20.93
CA SER A 442 49.04 10.60 -20.37
C SER A 442 50.20 10.34 -21.34
N VAL A 443 50.20 9.24 -22.09
CA VAL A 443 51.22 8.98 -23.12
C VAL A 443 51.09 9.96 -24.30
N GLU A 444 49.87 10.34 -24.68
CA GLU A 444 49.65 11.35 -25.71
C GLU A 444 50.07 12.75 -25.23
N GLU A 445 49.76 13.12 -23.99
CA GLU A 445 50.21 14.38 -23.38
C GLU A 445 51.74 14.42 -23.20
N GLU A 446 52.37 13.33 -22.76
CA GLU A 446 53.84 13.21 -22.61
C GLU A 446 54.56 13.30 -23.96
N SER A 447 53.90 12.90 -25.06
CA SER A 447 54.42 13.10 -26.42
C SER A 447 54.30 14.54 -26.94
N ILE A 448 53.38 15.34 -26.35
CA ILE A 448 53.15 16.75 -26.69
C ILE A 448 53.97 17.68 -25.76
N SER A 449 54.23 17.28 -24.51
CA SER A 449 54.96 18.05 -23.50
C SER A 449 56.48 17.94 -23.55
N LEU A 450 57.05 17.04 -24.37
CA LEU A 450 58.50 17.02 -24.71
C LEU A 450 59.00 18.32 -25.37
N SER A 451 58.13 19.30 -25.63
CA SER A 451 58.49 20.64 -26.09
C SER A 451 58.36 21.76 -25.03
N GLN A 452 57.96 21.45 -23.78
CA GLN A 452 57.61 22.49 -22.81
C GLN A 452 57.83 22.14 -21.32
N GLU A 453 58.73 21.22 -21.00
CA GLU A 453 58.91 20.72 -19.63
C GLU A 453 60.21 21.21 -18.98
N GLU A 454 60.16 22.36 -18.31
CA GLU A 454 61.21 22.76 -17.34
C GLU A 454 60.68 23.45 -16.06
N ASN A 455 59.36 23.55 -15.78
CA ASN A 455 58.92 24.42 -14.67
C ASN A 455 57.72 24.02 -13.77
N LEU A 456 57.17 22.79 -13.80
CA LEU A 456 56.00 22.46 -12.96
C LEU A 456 56.09 21.11 -12.23
N LEU A 457 57.09 20.97 -11.36
CA LEU A 457 57.12 19.92 -10.32
C LEU A 457 56.62 20.51 -9.00
N GLN A 458 55.40 20.13 -8.58
CA GLN A 458 54.95 19.93 -7.19
C GLN A 458 53.41 20.02 -7.09
N GLN A 459 52.71 18.90 -7.33
CA GLN A 459 51.42 18.66 -6.68
C GLN A 459 51.38 17.24 -6.10
N PRO A 460 50.97 17.08 -4.83
CA PRO A 460 50.96 15.79 -4.16
C PRO A 460 49.81 14.93 -4.67
N VAL A 461 50.14 13.78 -5.25
CA VAL A 461 49.20 12.70 -5.58
C VAL A 461 48.54 12.23 -4.28
N GLN A 462 47.24 12.50 -4.13
CA GLN A 462 46.44 11.97 -3.04
C GLN A 462 46.45 10.43 -3.12
N GLN A 463 47.20 9.79 -2.22
CA GLN A 463 47.18 8.36 -2.01
C GLN A 463 45.78 7.94 -1.56
N VAL A 464 45.00 7.42 -2.51
CA VAL A 464 43.81 6.62 -2.24
C VAL A 464 44.27 5.44 -1.38
N ARG A 465 43.92 5.46 -0.09
CA ARG A 465 44.27 4.37 0.83
C ARG A 465 43.70 3.06 0.25
N PRO A 466 44.51 1.99 0.14
CA PRO A 466 44.01 0.69 -0.27
C PRO A 466 43.12 0.16 0.85
N GLU A 467 41.82 0.39 0.73
CA GLU A 467 40.80 -0.30 1.51
C GLU A 467 41.04 -1.81 1.36
N VAL A 468 41.33 -2.44 2.50
CA VAL A 468 41.42 -3.88 2.79
C VAL A 468 41.32 -4.77 1.55
N GLN A 469 42.47 -5.27 1.08
CA GLN A 469 42.59 -6.31 0.05
C GLN A 469 41.91 -7.62 0.49
N ARG A 470 40.58 -7.66 0.50
CA ARG A 470 39.81 -8.91 0.45
C ARG A 470 40.09 -9.55 -0.91
N ALA A 471 40.22 -10.88 -0.95
CA ALA A 471 40.55 -11.61 -2.18
C ALA A 471 39.65 -11.17 -3.34
N PRO A 472 40.21 -10.86 -4.53
CA PRO A 472 39.44 -10.27 -5.61
C PRO A 472 38.40 -11.27 -6.13
N VAL A 473 37.13 -10.87 -6.12
CA VAL A 473 36.04 -11.62 -6.76
C VAL A 473 36.43 -11.87 -8.22
N THR A 474 36.43 -13.14 -8.61
CA THR A 474 36.78 -13.55 -9.97
C THR A 474 35.52 -13.82 -10.78
N TYR A 475 35.62 -13.74 -12.12
CA TYR A 475 34.51 -14.10 -13.00
C TYR A 475 34.09 -15.57 -12.83
N VAL A 476 35.04 -16.46 -12.48
CA VAL A 476 34.78 -17.87 -12.16
C VAL A 476 33.86 -18.01 -10.95
N GLU A 477 34.12 -17.23 -9.89
CA GLU A 477 33.29 -17.24 -8.68
C GLU A 477 31.89 -16.69 -8.94
N ALA A 478 31.77 -15.56 -9.64
CA ALA A 478 30.46 -15.02 -10.02
C ALA A 478 29.66 -15.96 -10.93
N SER A 479 30.34 -16.63 -11.87
CA SER A 479 29.70 -17.63 -12.74
C SER A 479 29.26 -18.87 -11.98
N LYS A 480 30.05 -19.32 -11.00
CA LYS A 480 29.67 -20.40 -10.07
C LYS A 480 28.42 -20.02 -9.28
N ASN A 481 28.38 -18.81 -8.70
CA ASN A 481 27.20 -18.32 -7.97
C ASN A 481 25.97 -18.25 -8.89
N PHE A 482 26.13 -17.77 -10.12
CA PHE A 482 25.06 -17.76 -11.13
C PHE A 482 24.54 -19.17 -11.46
N SER A 483 25.41 -20.13 -11.75
CA SER A 483 25.00 -21.51 -12.02
C SER A 483 24.27 -22.13 -10.82
N THR A 484 24.73 -21.81 -9.61
CA THR A 484 24.05 -22.23 -8.38
C THR A 484 22.64 -21.64 -8.26
N CYS A 485 22.44 -20.34 -8.53
CA CYS A 485 21.10 -19.75 -8.60
C CYS A 485 20.19 -20.51 -9.58
N VAL A 486 20.69 -20.82 -10.78
CA VAL A 486 19.91 -21.56 -11.79
C VAL A 486 19.51 -22.93 -11.28
N ILE A 487 20.42 -23.68 -10.63
CA ILE A 487 20.12 -25.00 -10.09
C ILE A 487 19.07 -24.91 -8.97
N ILE A 488 19.21 -23.96 -8.04
CA ILE A 488 18.27 -23.76 -6.94
C ILE A 488 16.89 -23.39 -7.47
N PHE A 489 16.84 -22.46 -8.43
CA PHE A 489 15.60 -22.06 -9.10
C PHE A 489 14.92 -23.27 -9.78
N LEU A 490 15.68 -24.12 -10.48
CA LEU A 490 15.13 -25.32 -11.11
C LEU A 490 14.59 -26.33 -10.08
N ILE A 491 15.28 -26.51 -8.95
CA ILE A 491 14.80 -27.36 -7.84
C ILE A 491 13.50 -26.80 -7.27
N GLN A 492 13.46 -25.50 -6.97
CA GLN A 492 12.27 -24.81 -6.47
C GLN A 492 11.09 -24.99 -7.43
N MET A 493 11.27 -24.70 -8.73
CA MET A 493 10.23 -24.87 -9.74
C MET A 493 9.78 -26.33 -9.90
N ALA A 494 10.70 -27.30 -9.82
CA ALA A 494 10.35 -28.71 -9.88
C ALA A 494 9.46 -29.12 -8.69
N LEU A 495 9.79 -28.68 -7.47
CA LEU A 495 8.97 -28.94 -6.28
C LEU A 495 7.57 -28.32 -6.40
N ILE A 496 7.48 -27.08 -6.89
CA ILE A 496 6.21 -26.40 -7.15
C ILE A 496 5.37 -27.18 -8.17
N ILE A 497 5.98 -27.64 -9.26
CA ILE A 497 5.28 -28.43 -10.29
C ILE A 497 4.80 -29.77 -9.73
N LEU A 498 5.61 -30.46 -8.91
CA LEU A 498 5.21 -31.71 -8.26
C LEU A 498 4.02 -31.52 -7.32
N MET A 499 4.01 -30.43 -6.54
CA MET A 499 2.87 -30.06 -5.71
C MET A 499 1.60 -29.80 -6.54
N PHE A 500 1.74 -29.11 -7.68
CA PHE A 500 0.62 -28.87 -8.58
C PHE A 500 0.09 -30.15 -9.24
N ILE A 501 0.96 -31.10 -9.60
CA ILE A 501 0.54 -32.41 -10.14
C ILE A 501 -0.22 -33.21 -9.08
N GLN A 502 0.26 -33.22 -7.84
CA GLN A 502 -0.39 -33.90 -6.71
C GLN A 502 -1.83 -33.41 -6.53
N LEU A 503 -2.08 -32.11 -6.68
CA LEU A 503 -3.41 -31.50 -6.58
C LEU A 503 -4.39 -31.99 -7.62
N LYS A 504 -3.96 -32.02 -8.89
CA LYS A 504 -4.83 -32.39 -10.00
C LYS A 504 -5.39 -33.82 -9.86
N SER A 505 -4.74 -34.66 -9.04
CA SER A 505 -5.19 -36.02 -8.77
C SER A 505 -6.24 -36.12 -7.65
N SER A 506 -6.57 -35.03 -6.94
CA SER A 506 -7.49 -35.05 -5.81
C SER A 506 -8.88 -34.57 -6.21
N ASP A 507 -9.73 -35.46 -6.75
CA ASP A 507 -11.16 -35.22 -6.92
C ASP A 507 -11.85 -35.14 -5.56
N LYS A 508 -12.00 -33.93 -5.02
CA LYS A 508 -12.74 -33.72 -3.76
C LYS A 508 -13.69 -32.55 -3.93
N ASN A 509 -14.97 -32.80 -3.68
CA ASN A 509 -15.96 -31.75 -3.47
C ASN A 509 -15.48 -30.87 -2.32
N VAL A 510 -15.43 -29.56 -2.56
CA VAL A 510 -14.92 -28.60 -1.57
C VAL A 510 -16.04 -28.26 -0.58
N GLU A 511 -15.96 -28.79 0.64
CA GLU A 511 -16.89 -28.41 1.71
C GLU A 511 -16.47 -27.07 2.34
N LEU A 512 -17.40 -26.12 2.44
CA LEU A 512 -17.15 -24.79 3.00
C LEU A 512 -17.46 -24.74 4.50
N LEU A 513 -16.53 -25.28 5.31
CA LEU A 513 -16.52 -25.04 6.75
C LEU A 513 -15.86 -23.71 7.08
N PHE A 514 -16.51 -22.89 7.92
CA PHE A 514 -15.98 -21.58 8.32
C PHE A 514 -14.57 -21.65 8.94
N SER A 515 -14.28 -22.68 9.73
CA SER A 515 -12.96 -22.90 10.34
C SER A 515 -11.87 -23.15 9.29
N VAL A 516 -12.20 -23.92 8.25
CA VAL A 516 -11.30 -24.18 7.12
C VAL A 516 -11.07 -22.87 6.36
N PHE A 517 -12.14 -22.16 6.04
CA PHE A 517 -12.08 -20.88 5.33
C PHE A 517 -11.23 -19.82 6.05
N LEU A 518 -11.44 -19.65 7.37
CA LEU A 518 -10.63 -18.75 8.19
C LEU A 518 -9.15 -19.17 8.20
N THR A 519 -8.88 -20.47 8.31
CA THR A 519 -7.50 -21.00 8.27
C THR A 519 -6.85 -20.71 6.91
N ARG A 520 -7.58 -20.86 5.81
CA ARG A 520 -7.11 -20.55 4.45
C ARG A 520 -6.69 -19.09 4.33
N ILE A 521 -7.52 -18.17 4.82
CA ILE A 521 -7.23 -16.74 4.83
C ILE A 521 -5.96 -16.45 5.65
N LEU A 522 -5.90 -16.91 6.90
CA LEU A 522 -4.76 -16.65 7.78
C LEU A 522 -3.44 -17.18 7.21
N CYS A 523 -3.43 -18.40 6.64
CA CYS A 523 -2.25 -18.96 6.01
C CYS A 523 -1.82 -18.17 4.76
N SER A 524 -2.79 -17.72 3.96
CA SER A 524 -2.54 -16.86 2.78
C SER A 524 -1.88 -15.54 3.18
N PHE A 525 -2.38 -14.87 4.22
CA PHE A 525 -1.76 -13.64 4.75
C PHE A 525 -0.34 -13.86 5.24
N LEU A 526 -0.12 -14.87 6.08
CA LEU A 526 1.21 -15.15 6.64
C LEU A 526 2.23 -15.48 5.56
N LEU A 527 1.81 -16.20 4.53
CA LEU A 527 2.66 -16.48 3.38
C LEU A 527 2.96 -15.22 2.59
N HIS A 528 1.94 -14.45 2.21
CA HIS A 528 2.11 -13.23 1.43
C HIS A 528 3.08 -12.27 2.12
N MET A 529 2.89 -12.07 3.42
CA MET A 529 3.76 -11.26 4.25
C MET A 529 5.23 -11.73 4.25
N ARG A 530 5.47 -13.03 4.14
CA ARG A 530 6.82 -13.59 4.08
C ARG A 530 7.46 -13.36 2.71
N LEU A 531 6.70 -13.55 1.63
CA LEU A 531 7.16 -13.46 0.25
C LEU A 531 7.18 -12.02 -0.30
N GLU A 532 6.44 -11.09 0.31
CA GLU A 532 6.37 -9.69 -0.10
C GLU A 532 7.74 -9.02 -0.15
N SER A 533 8.58 -9.20 0.88
CA SER A 533 9.92 -8.61 0.89
C SER A 533 10.82 -9.17 -0.22
N GLU A 534 10.75 -10.47 -0.49
CA GLU A 534 11.53 -11.14 -1.54
C GLU A 534 11.11 -10.65 -2.93
N ILE A 535 9.80 -10.52 -3.19
CA ILE A 535 9.29 -9.96 -4.46
C ILE A 535 9.69 -8.50 -4.61
N TYR A 536 9.56 -7.70 -3.55
CA TYR A 536 9.95 -6.30 -3.57
C TYR A 536 11.44 -6.12 -3.88
N GLN A 537 12.30 -6.86 -3.18
CA GLN A 537 13.74 -6.87 -3.40
C GLN A 537 14.07 -7.31 -4.83
N ALA A 538 13.42 -8.36 -5.36
CA ALA A 538 13.61 -8.82 -6.73
C ALA A 538 13.27 -7.72 -7.76
N ILE A 539 12.19 -6.95 -7.55
CA ILE A 539 11.80 -5.82 -8.40
C ILE A 539 12.85 -4.70 -8.35
N GLN A 540 13.33 -4.35 -7.14
CA GLN A 540 14.37 -3.34 -6.96
C GLN A 540 15.68 -3.74 -7.63
N LEU A 541 16.11 -4.99 -7.43
CA LEU A 541 17.29 -5.57 -8.04
C LEU A 541 17.17 -5.63 -9.57
N PHE A 542 15.98 -5.92 -10.11
CA PHE A 542 15.70 -5.89 -11.54
C PHE A 542 15.86 -4.47 -12.10
N ASN A 543 15.35 -3.45 -11.40
CA ASN A 543 15.50 -2.05 -11.79
C ASN A 543 16.96 -1.58 -11.70
N TYR A 544 17.67 -2.00 -10.64
CA TYR A 544 19.10 -1.76 -10.47
C TYR A 544 19.89 -2.32 -11.64
N ALA A 545 19.69 -3.60 -11.96
CA ALA A 545 20.36 -4.28 -13.06
C ALA A 545 20.12 -3.54 -14.39
N ARG A 546 18.88 -3.10 -14.64
CA ARG A 546 18.52 -2.34 -15.84
C ARG A 546 19.25 -1.00 -15.98
N LEU A 547 19.45 -0.27 -14.88
CA LEU A 547 19.89 1.13 -14.89
C LEU A 547 21.37 1.33 -14.55
N MET A 548 21.89 0.59 -13.57
CA MET A 548 23.18 0.87 -12.92
C MET A 548 24.34 0.04 -13.44
N VAL A 549 24.08 -1.06 -14.16
CA VAL A 549 25.13 -1.98 -14.63
C VAL A 549 25.68 -1.53 -15.97
N TYR A 550 26.97 -1.20 -16.04
CA TYR A 550 27.56 -0.63 -17.24
C TYR A 550 27.76 -1.68 -18.34
N TYR A 551 28.29 -2.87 -18.03
CA TYR A 551 28.65 -3.86 -19.05
C TYR A 551 27.48 -4.82 -19.35
N LYS A 552 27.26 -5.09 -20.65
CA LYS A 552 26.10 -5.85 -21.13
C LYS A 552 26.02 -7.27 -20.57
N ASP A 553 27.16 -7.95 -20.43
CA ASP A 553 27.21 -9.36 -20.02
C ASP A 553 26.84 -9.53 -18.54
N ASN A 554 27.40 -8.68 -17.68
CA ASN A 554 27.04 -8.61 -16.26
C ASN A 554 25.58 -8.20 -16.09
N ARG A 555 25.13 -7.24 -16.90
CA ARG A 555 23.75 -6.74 -16.86
C ARG A 555 22.73 -7.82 -17.17
N LEU A 556 22.94 -8.62 -18.23
CA LEU A 556 22.01 -9.69 -18.58
C LEU A 556 21.94 -10.75 -17.47
N SER A 557 23.10 -11.10 -16.91
CA SER A 557 23.19 -12.07 -15.81
C SER A 557 22.41 -11.57 -14.58
N MET A 558 22.60 -10.31 -14.18
CA MET A 558 21.86 -9.71 -13.07
C MET A 558 20.34 -9.62 -13.34
N LEU A 559 19.93 -9.24 -14.56
CA LEU A 559 18.51 -9.24 -14.94
C LEU A 559 17.88 -10.64 -14.87
N MET A 560 18.61 -11.67 -15.29
CA MET A 560 18.16 -13.07 -15.18
C MET A 560 18.05 -13.51 -13.73
N VAL A 561 19.03 -13.17 -12.88
CA VAL A 561 19.03 -13.49 -11.45
C VAL A 561 17.84 -12.85 -10.74
N SER A 562 17.62 -11.54 -10.91
CA SER A 562 16.43 -10.86 -10.35
C SER A 562 15.13 -11.43 -10.91
N GLY A 563 15.10 -11.82 -12.19
CA GLY A 563 13.95 -12.47 -12.81
C GLY A 563 13.64 -13.84 -12.21
N MET A 564 14.66 -14.66 -11.93
CA MET A 564 14.50 -15.96 -11.26
C MET A 564 13.97 -15.80 -9.84
N GLN A 565 14.50 -14.85 -9.07
CA GLN A 565 14.00 -14.54 -7.73
C GLN A 565 12.52 -14.14 -7.76
N PHE A 566 12.15 -13.20 -8.65
CA PHE A 566 10.76 -12.77 -8.82
C PHE A 566 9.84 -13.94 -9.21
N VAL A 567 10.20 -14.70 -10.24
CA VAL A 567 9.38 -15.83 -10.73
C VAL A 567 9.27 -16.92 -9.66
N GLY A 568 10.37 -17.25 -8.98
CA GLY A 568 10.39 -18.27 -7.92
C GLY A 568 9.43 -17.91 -6.78
N ALA A 569 9.57 -16.72 -6.20
CA ALA A 569 8.70 -16.25 -5.13
C ALA A 569 7.23 -16.14 -5.60
N PHE A 570 6.99 -15.52 -6.77
CA PHE A 570 5.65 -15.31 -7.30
C PHE A 570 4.88 -16.61 -7.59
N PHE A 571 5.51 -17.59 -8.25
CA PHE A 571 4.86 -18.87 -8.53
C PHE A 571 4.67 -19.70 -7.26
N THR A 572 5.60 -19.62 -6.30
CA THR A 572 5.44 -20.27 -4.99
C THR A 572 4.17 -19.75 -4.31
N GLU A 573 3.94 -18.44 -4.33
CA GLU A 573 2.74 -17.84 -3.74
C GLU A 573 1.46 -18.25 -4.46
N ILE A 574 1.40 -18.13 -5.80
CA ILE A 574 0.21 -18.51 -6.58
C ILE A 574 -0.18 -19.96 -6.30
N ILE A 575 0.78 -20.87 -6.36
CA ILE A 575 0.52 -22.29 -6.17
C ILE A 575 0.13 -22.59 -4.73
N ASN A 576 0.68 -21.85 -3.75
CA ASN A 576 0.26 -21.99 -2.37
C ASN A 576 -1.15 -21.48 -2.12
N ILE A 577 -1.53 -20.32 -2.64
CA ILE A 577 -2.89 -19.82 -2.53
C ILE A 577 -3.88 -20.81 -3.18
N TYR A 578 -3.53 -21.35 -4.35
CA TYR A 578 -4.32 -22.39 -5.03
C TYR A 578 -4.43 -23.69 -4.20
N LEU A 579 -3.31 -24.14 -3.62
CA LEU A 579 -3.24 -25.32 -2.74
C LEU A 579 -4.11 -25.14 -1.52
N ILE A 580 -3.94 -24.03 -0.80
CA ILE A 580 -4.70 -23.69 0.40
C ILE A 580 -6.20 -23.60 0.08
N ALA A 581 -6.57 -22.93 -1.01
CA ALA A 581 -7.97 -22.77 -1.41
C ALA A 581 -8.69 -24.10 -1.73
N SER A 582 -7.96 -25.12 -2.16
CA SER A 582 -8.52 -26.45 -2.51
C SER A 582 -8.57 -27.45 -1.34
N GLN A 583 -8.03 -27.13 -0.15
CA GLN A 583 -8.00 -28.06 0.98
C GLN A 583 -9.26 -28.01 1.85
N ASN A 584 -9.87 -29.16 2.12
CA ASN A 584 -11.13 -29.26 2.88
C ASN A 584 -10.97 -29.41 4.39
N THR A 585 -9.75 -29.58 4.88
CA THR A 585 -9.50 -29.73 6.32
C THR A 585 -8.50 -28.69 6.79
N VAL A 586 -8.65 -28.22 8.03
CA VAL A 586 -7.73 -27.28 8.68
C VAL A 586 -6.30 -27.85 8.72
N ALA A 587 -6.18 -29.16 9.00
CA ALA A 587 -4.89 -29.84 9.04
C ALA A 587 -4.19 -29.84 7.67
N ASP A 588 -4.92 -30.14 6.59
CA ASP A 588 -4.35 -30.14 5.24
C ASP A 588 -3.93 -28.73 4.79
N VAL A 589 -4.71 -27.70 5.15
CA VAL A 589 -4.34 -26.29 4.90
C VAL A 589 -3.00 -25.97 5.57
N LEU A 590 -2.85 -26.30 6.86
CA LEU A 590 -1.64 -26.02 7.63
C LEU A 590 -0.42 -26.79 7.11
N ILE A 591 -0.59 -28.08 6.79
CA ILE A 591 0.50 -28.91 6.25
C ILE A 591 1.01 -28.35 4.92
N ASN A 592 0.11 -28.00 4.01
CA ASN A 592 0.49 -27.42 2.71
C ASN A 592 1.15 -26.04 2.86
N TYR A 593 0.62 -25.19 3.74
CA TYR A 593 1.23 -23.90 4.07
C TYR A 593 2.69 -24.06 4.56
N ILE A 594 2.94 -24.96 5.52
CA ILE A 594 4.28 -25.21 6.05
C ILE A 594 5.21 -25.77 4.98
N ALA A 595 4.75 -26.74 4.19
CA ALA A 595 5.55 -27.34 3.13
C ALA A 595 6.01 -26.30 2.10
N LEU A 596 5.12 -25.39 1.70
CA LEU A 596 5.44 -24.34 0.73
C LEU A 596 6.24 -23.20 1.34
N GLY A 597 6.06 -22.90 2.62
CA GLY A 597 6.96 -22.01 3.35
C GLY A 597 8.41 -22.50 3.32
N VAL A 598 8.64 -23.81 3.47
CA VAL A 598 9.99 -24.38 3.33
C VAL A 598 10.49 -24.29 1.89
N ILE A 599 9.63 -24.49 0.88
CA ILE A 599 9.99 -24.36 -0.53
C ILE A 599 10.39 -22.92 -0.88
N ALA A 600 9.68 -21.93 -0.33
CA ALA A 600 10.00 -20.51 -0.49
C ALA A 600 11.40 -20.19 0.04
N GLU A 601 11.84 -20.81 1.15
CA GLU A 601 13.11 -20.49 1.81
C GLU A 601 14.33 -21.30 1.32
N ILE A 602 14.20 -22.12 0.27
CA ILE A 602 15.30 -22.99 -0.18
C ILE A 602 16.55 -22.19 -0.56
N ASP A 603 16.36 -21.03 -1.19
CA ASP A 603 17.43 -20.13 -1.59
C ASP A 603 18.18 -19.53 -0.38
N ASN A 604 17.44 -19.11 0.64
CA ASN A 604 17.94 -18.60 1.92
C ASN A 604 18.67 -19.70 2.71
N ILE A 605 18.12 -20.91 2.75
CA ILE A 605 18.75 -22.08 3.39
C ILE A 605 20.07 -22.39 2.70
N TYR A 606 20.09 -22.35 1.36
CA TYR A 606 21.31 -22.59 0.59
C TYR A 606 22.36 -21.50 0.83
N ALA A 607 21.98 -20.21 0.77
CA ALA A 607 22.88 -19.09 1.03
C ALA A 607 23.55 -19.22 2.41
N LYS A 608 22.78 -19.61 3.42
CA LYS A 608 23.28 -19.86 4.78
C LYS A 608 24.30 -21.00 4.86
N SER A 609 24.21 -21.99 3.98
CA SER A 609 25.15 -23.12 3.88
C SER A 609 26.49 -22.75 3.23
N LEU A 610 26.58 -21.62 2.52
CA LEU A 610 27.82 -21.14 1.93
C LEU A 610 28.75 -20.58 3.03
N GLN A 611 29.56 -21.46 3.59
CA GLN A 611 30.63 -21.09 4.52
C GLN A 611 31.75 -20.37 3.76
N HIS A 612 32.30 -19.32 4.36
CA HIS A 612 33.44 -18.55 3.84
C HIS A 612 33.23 -17.81 2.49
N ASN A 613 31.97 -17.57 2.07
CA ASN A 613 31.72 -16.73 0.90
C ASN A 613 31.95 -15.25 1.22
N THR A 614 32.82 -14.58 0.45
CA THR A 614 33.21 -13.18 0.69
C THR A 614 32.08 -12.19 0.46
N MET A 615 31.22 -12.44 -0.54
CA MET A 615 30.08 -11.58 -0.86
C MET A 615 28.99 -11.69 0.20
N ARG A 616 28.76 -12.89 0.72
CA ARG A 616 27.86 -13.09 1.86
C ARG A 616 28.30 -12.30 3.09
N ALA A 617 29.59 -12.32 3.41
CA ALA A 617 30.13 -11.53 4.52
C ALA A 617 29.90 -10.03 4.29
N MET A 618 30.02 -9.53 3.06
CA MET A 618 29.70 -8.13 2.73
C MET A 618 28.22 -7.80 2.92
N ILE A 619 27.31 -8.71 2.57
CA ILE A 619 25.86 -8.52 2.83
C ILE A 619 25.60 -8.48 4.34
N ALA A 620 26.22 -9.39 5.11
CA ALA A 620 26.14 -9.40 6.56
C ALA A 620 26.74 -8.13 7.21
N ASP A 621 27.72 -7.50 6.56
CA ASP A 621 28.30 -6.19 6.95
C ASP A 621 27.35 -5.00 6.65
N GLY A 622 26.16 -5.25 6.06
CA GLY A 622 25.16 -4.23 5.77
C GLY A 622 25.40 -3.46 4.46
N VAL A 623 26.03 -4.08 3.47
CA VAL A 623 26.23 -3.45 2.15
C VAL A 623 24.89 -3.23 1.45
N THR A 624 24.62 -1.99 1.09
CA THR A 624 23.44 -1.59 0.32
C THR A 624 23.82 -1.20 -1.11
N LEU A 625 22.87 -1.33 -2.04
CA LEU A 625 23.04 -0.85 -3.42
C LEU A 625 22.29 0.47 -3.61
N GLU A 626 23.03 1.52 -3.96
CA GLU A 626 22.43 2.80 -4.33
C GLU A 626 22.06 2.84 -5.80
N TYR A 627 20.83 3.27 -6.12
CA TYR A 627 20.43 3.53 -7.49
C TYR A 627 19.80 4.91 -7.65
N ASN A 628 20.06 5.52 -8.81
CA ASN A 628 19.52 6.80 -9.20
C ASN A 628 18.87 6.71 -10.60
N GLU A 629 17.53 6.77 -10.68
CA GLU A 629 16.84 6.72 -11.97
C GLU A 629 17.16 7.90 -12.90
N GLU A 630 17.49 9.06 -12.32
CA GLU A 630 17.84 10.28 -13.04
C GLU A 630 19.22 10.18 -13.69
N ASN A 631 20.13 9.41 -13.07
CA ASN A 631 21.51 9.24 -13.52
C ASN A 631 21.84 7.76 -13.80
N PRO A 632 21.32 7.17 -14.89
CA PRO A 632 21.63 5.79 -15.28
C PRO A 632 23.11 5.66 -15.65
N ALA A 633 23.68 4.47 -15.48
CA ALA A 633 25.06 4.19 -15.87
C ALA A 633 25.34 4.45 -17.36
N ARG A 634 24.30 4.40 -18.21
CA ARG A 634 24.35 4.83 -19.61
C ARG A 634 23.11 5.66 -19.97
N PRO A 635 23.26 6.80 -20.69
CA PRO A 635 22.13 7.65 -21.07
C PRO A 635 21.09 6.92 -21.94
N GLY A 636 21.52 5.91 -22.72
CA GLY A 636 20.62 5.11 -23.54
C GLY A 636 19.65 4.21 -22.75
N TYR A 637 19.89 3.95 -21.46
CA TYR A 637 19.07 3.02 -20.67
C TYR A 637 17.73 3.61 -20.21
N GLN A 638 17.59 4.94 -20.26
CA GLN A 638 16.33 5.61 -20.01
C GLN A 638 15.32 5.45 -21.15
N LYS A 639 15.76 5.13 -22.38
CA LYS A 639 14.88 5.05 -23.56
C LYS A 639 13.71 4.08 -23.34
N ASN A 640 12.49 4.53 -23.66
CA ASN A 640 11.23 3.82 -23.43
C ASN A 640 11.06 2.49 -24.19
N LYS A 641 11.97 2.14 -25.10
CA LYS A 641 11.82 1.00 -26.03
C LYS A 641 12.53 -0.29 -25.59
N SER A 642 13.16 -0.32 -24.42
CA SER A 642 13.82 -1.54 -23.92
C SER A 642 12.79 -2.53 -23.38
N LEU A 643 12.84 -3.79 -23.83
CA LEU A 643 11.99 -4.87 -23.32
C LEU A 643 12.09 -5.02 -21.79
N ALA A 644 13.29 -4.85 -21.22
CA ALA A 644 13.48 -4.86 -19.77
C ALA A 644 12.72 -3.72 -19.06
N LYS A 645 12.61 -2.54 -19.68
CA LYS A 645 11.84 -1.42 -19.10
C LYS A 645 10.34 -1.70 -19.16
N ILE A 646 9.85 -2.32 -20.24
CA ILE A 646 8.45 -2.72 -20.37
C ILE A 646 8.12 -3.79 -19.33
N LEU A 647 8.95 -4.83 -19.21
CA LEU A 647 8.76 -5.89 -18.23
C LEU A 647 8.78 -5.36 -16.79
N TYR A 648 9.76 -4.52 -16.44
CA TYR A 648 9.82 -3.84 -15.14
C TYR A 648 8.53 -3.06 -14.86
N LYS A 649 8.04 -2.28 -15.84
CA LYS A 649 6.79 -1.53 -15.69
C LYS A 649 5.59 -2.44 -15.45
N ILE A 650 5.45 -3.53 -16.19
CA ILE A 650 4.34 -4.50 -16.02
C ILE A 650 4.38 -5.11 -14.63
N ILE A 651 5.55 -5.62 -14.21
CA ILE A 651 5.74 -6.23 -12.89
C ILE A 651 5.44 -5.21 -11.79
N ARG A 652 5.96 -4.00 -11.92
CA ARG A 652 5.75 -2.93 -10.96
C ARG A 652 4.29 -2.51 -10.87
N VAL A 653 3.60 -2.37 -12.02
CA VAL A 653 2.16 -2.07 -12.06
C VAL A 653 1.39 -3.12 -11.27
N TYR A 654 1.62 -4.40 -11.58
CA TYR A 654 0.99 -5.51 -10.89
C TYR A 654 1.30 -5.52 -9.39
N TYR A 655 2.56 -5.27 -9.02
CA TYR A 655 3.02 -5.23 -7.63
C TYR A 655 2.27 -4.15 -6.82
N GLU A 656 2.33 -2.91 -7.29
CA GLU A 656 1.80 -1.73 -6.60
C GLU A 656 0.27 -1.68 -6.63
N SER A 657 -0.39 -2.21 -7.67
CA SER A 657 -1.86 -2.12 -7.80
C SER A 657 -2.63 -3.28 -7.19
N TYR A 658 -2.05 -4.49 -7.20
CA TYR A 658 -2.76 -5.70 -6.81
C TYR A 658 -1.99 -6.51 -5.78
N TYR A 659 -0.76 -6.91 -6.10
CA TYR A 659 -0.03 -7.90 -5.30
C TYR A 659 0.10 -7.46 -3.83
N TYR A 660 0.63 -6.26 -3.59
CA TYR A 660 0.94 -5.77 -2.24
C TYR A 660 -0.29 -5.64 -1.32
N TYR A 661 -1.45 -5.28 -1.86
CA TYR A 661 -2.65 -5.02 -1.07
C TYR A 661 -3.66 -6.18 -1.07
N PHE A 662 -3.77 -6.91 -2.17
CA PHE A 662 -4.93 -7.78 -2.44
C PHE A 662 -4.57 -9.25 -2.70
N MET A 663 -3.30 -9.61 -2.90
CA MET A 663 -2.91 -11.00 -3.14
C MET A 663 -3.34 -11.99 -2.04
N PRO A 664 -3.26 -11.68 -0.73
CA PRO A 664 -3.73 -12.60 0.31
C PRO A 664 -5.20 -13.01 0.13
N PHE A 665 -6.00 -12.13 -0.45
CA PHE A 665 -7.45 -12.28 -0.59
C PHE A 665 -7.84 -13.00 -1.87
N THR A 666 -6.89 -13.27 -2.77
CA THR A 666 -7.13 -14.17 -3.91
C THR A 666 -7.62 -15.54 -3.45
N VAL A 667 -7.21 -15.99 -2.24
CA VAL A 667 -7.68 -17.24 -1.63
C VAL A 667 -9.20 -17.27 -1.42
N VAL A 668 -9.79 -16.11 -1.13
CA VAL A 668 -11.22 -15.93 -0.94
C VAL A 668 -11.92 -16.17 -2.27
N GLY A 669 -11.57 -15.39 -3.30
CA GLY A 669 -12.15 -15.53 -4.65
C GLY A 669 -11.96 -16.93 -5.25
N LEU A 670 -10.78 -17.53 -5.09
CA LEU A 670 -10.52 -18.90 -5.56
C LEU A 670 -11.34 -19.94 -4.80
N THR A 671 -11.52 -19.79 -3.49
CA THR A 671 -12.40 -20.68 -2.71
C THR A 671 -13.83 -20.63 -3.27
N PHE A 672 -14.35 -19.45 -3.61
CA PHE A 672 -15.67 -19.31 -4.24
C PHE A 672 -15.73 -20.02 -5.58
N LEU A 673 -14.73 -19.80 -6.45
CA LEU A 673 -14.68 -20.44 -7.76
C LEU A 673 -14.67 -21.97 -7.64
N PHE A 674 -13.94 -22.55 -6.68
CA PHE A 674 -13.93 -24.00 -6.45
C PHE A 674 -15.22 -24.58 -5.88
N ILE A 675 -16.10 -23.75 -5.32
CA ILE A 675 -17.40 -24.20 -4.83
C ILE A 675 -18.43 -24.16 -5.96
N MET A 676 -18.31 -23.18 -6.85
CA MET A 676 -19.21 -23.01 -7.99
C MET A 676 -18.95 -23.98 -9.15
N PHE A 677 -17.70 -24.43 -9.33
CA PHE A 677 -17.26 -25.30 -10.43
C PHE A 677 -16.70 -26.60 -9.90
#